data_AF-A0A428N9U5-F1
#
_entry.id   AF-A0A428N9U5-F1
#
_cell.length_a   1.000
_cell.length_b   1.000
_cell.length_c   1.000
_cell.angle_alpha   90.00
_cell.angle_beta   90.00
_cell.angle_gamma   90.00
#
_symmetry.space_group_name_H-M   'P 1'
#
loop_
_entity.id
_entity.type
_entity.pdbx_description
1 polymer ?
#
loop_
_entity_poly.entity_id
_entity_poly.type
_entity_poly.pdbx_seq_one_letter_code
_entity_poly.pdbx_strand_id
1 'polypeptide(L)'
;MEKSVDGKRKAGTTLNNKKIKRIALLLLPLAVLTGAAVFIFAGGSDVEFEDENLETAIREEIRKPEGPIRQEDLENVDTLDLSNSGIESIEGLENVTTVRNLDLQGNRMEDIQALEDLIYLEDLNLRGNHIEDLSALEGMERMVTLDVRDTGIDDLSPISTMTALTDLNVRGNDITSLEPIKNMAELRQLNVRNNHITDISVLTELTYLKDINLRNNRIEDFSPVFELPRLTKRLFVSGNPGLKMKDFVSLYDQVENMDIDEPERALVFNKDGGSYKDSQMIELSQLMGKEGTIRYTLDGSEPTLENEEVKEYTEPLEIDETTVLKAKFYDQYGNEGEMVSNTYVIGEESEFPIVSISSNPENFFGEATGIYAEGAKFDEDAPVPEETANYSQSGDLWEREGTVEIYNSDGTEMIHQQAGVRLHGNKSRYYPKKSFRLYARSDYSSENTFGYPLFESEDDQEYNRLLLRNSGNDWDKTSFRDAFIQELIEGFDVEKQAYEPALLYVNGEYWGIYNLRERIDDDYFEFKYGILEDNIDYLEGDGEVRIGNNIHYKNMTSYMEDNDVRDPDVYQQITEQLDVNNFIDYNIAEIYARNTDWPSNNNRYWREKPNGKWRWTVFDTDFGFGAIGGETSYTHHTLDFATEAGNDSWPNTDWSTMMLRTLLENKEFQSQFIGTFSHYLNTTFNEEKVVSKLDEFEAMYEPEMEKNIERWGEPDSMEQWRDNVNVMREFGQVRADYSYAHLIDYFDLDGYANLTFHMEGNHSLEVYGEEVPLENGEWSGTYAADTPLEITVDGEPAELSTNDDAVEIDEQGRIIPSVAADTEVEITDSNGESAGVIQITGEKVEKENITLEAGEEWNWQEELETDGAYASISNAGLGEMNNDTFTAEAAGDELLTVHNEDDKVIAMARIQIIDPAKEARVYNEGHPAAQYEGMWEESENDSHHKGSAVFSETAGDQIEITFEGTGIRWLGFKGPTQGIADIEIDGEAVEEVDTFAKESSFNRELVSIDGLEEGQHTMTITVTGEKQEKSNNNRVHIDSFEVLQE
;
A
#
# COMPACT_ATOMS: atom_id res chain seq x y z
N MET A 1 9.54 -53.05 -14.47
CA MET A 1 10.19 -53.98 -13.52
C MET A 1 11.20 -54.85 -14.25
N GLU A 2 12.35 -55.07 -13.61
CA GLU A 2 13.49 -55.95 -13.95
C GLU A 2 14.44 -55.57 -15.11
N LYS A 3 15.63 -55.09 -14.73
CA LYS A 3 16.86 -54.97 -15.56
C LYS A 3 17.81 -56.15 -15.26
N SER A 4 18.34 -56.76 -16.32
CA SER A 4 19.40 -57.80 -16.42
C SER A 4 20.78 -57.28 -15.97
N VAL A 5 21.63 -57.97 -15.21
CA VAL A 5 22.38 -59.25 -15.35
C VAL A 5 23.44 -59.30 -16.48
N ASP A 6 24.66 -58.89 -16.13
CA ASP A 6 25.92 -59.66 -16.06
C ASP A 6 26.46 -60.47 -17.26
N GLY A 7 27.77 -60.27 -17.56
CA GLY A 7 28.66 -61.38 -17.97
C GLY A 7 29.68 -61.22 -19.11
N LYS A 8 30.95 -61.03 -18.71
CA LYS A 8 32.17 -61.78 -19.13
C LYS A 8 32.96 -61.49 -20.45
N ARG A 9 34.16 -60.91 -20.22
CA ARG A 9 35.55 -61.47 -20.36
C ARG A 9 36.21 -61.83 -21.72
N LYS A 10 37.47 -61.31 -21.80
CA LYS A 10 38.76 -61.81 -22.38
C LYS A 10 39.04 -61.51 -23.88
N ALA A 11 40.27 -61.28 -24.36
CA ALA A 11 41.62 -61.01 -23.82
C ALA A 11 42.60 -60.80 -25.01
N GLY A 12 43.75 -60.14 -24.79
CA GLY A 12 45.01 -60.33 -25.57
C GLY A 12 45.68 -59.04 -26.10
N THR A 13 46.71 -58.50 -25.41
CA THR A 13 48.17 -58.50 -25.76
C THR A 13 48.52 -58.02 -27.18
N THR A 14 49.43 -57.04 -27.44
CA THR A 14 50.90 -57.16 -27.30
C THR A 14 51.65 -55.80 -27.47
N LEU A 15 52.55 -55.48 -26.53
CA LEU A 15 53.93 -54.93 -26.60
C LEU A 15 54.48 -54.09 -27.80
N ASN A 16 54.99 -52.89 -27.42
CA ASN A 16 56.38 -52.37 -27.55
C ASN A 16 56.93 -51.66 -28.82
N ASN A 17 57.42 -50.44 -28.55
CA ASN A 17 58.73 -49.85 -28.91
C ASN A 17 59.09 -49.38 -30.34
N LYS A 18 59.49 -48.10 -30.39
CA LYS A 18 60.52 -47.44 -31.24
C LYS A 18 60.25 -47.28 -32.74
N LYS A 19 60.23 -46.01 -33.19
CA LYS A 19 61.29 -45.46 -34.08
C LYS A 19 61.18 -43.94 -34.29
N ILE A 20 62.32 -43.30 -34.07
CA ILE A 20 62.75 -41.95 -34.45
C ILE A 20 63.08 -41.92 -35.96
N LYS A 21 63.10 -40.69 -36.53
CA LYS A 21 63.85 -40.20 -37.73
C LYS A 21 62.93 -39.97 -38.94
N ARG A 22 62.98 -38.89 -39.72
CA ARG A 22 64.03 -37.88 -40.06
C ARG A 22 63.39 -37.01 -41.18
N ILE A 23 63.61 -35.71 -41.34
CA ILE A 23 64.67 -35.02 -42.13
C ILE A 23 64.11 -33.59 -42.37
N ALA A 24 64.74 -32.51 -41.89
CA ALA A 24 65.88 -31.77 -42.46
C ALA A 24 65.48 -30.88 -43.66
N LEU A 25 66.02 -29.69 -43.90
CA LEU A 25 67.44 -29.30 -43.90
C LEU A 25 67.48 -27.79 -44.30
N LEU A 26 68.30 -26.91 -43.70
CA LEU A 26 69.52 -26.25 -44.26
C LEU A 26 69.53 -24.78 -43.73
N LEU A 27 70.58 -24.08 -43.31
CA LEU A 27 72.06 -24.17 -43.18
C LEU A 27 72.47 -22.99 -42.23
N LEU A 28 73.31 -23.15 -41.19
CA LEU A 28 74.79 -22.94 -41.12
C LEU A 28 75.31 -21.63 -41.79
N PRO A 29 76.40 -20.95 -41.31
CA PRO A 29 77.53 -21.46 -40.48
C PRO A 29 77.94 -20.56 -39.27
N LEU A 30 78.42 -21.12 -38.15
CA LEU A 30 79.81 -21.54 -37.82
C LEU A 30 80.78 -20.39 -37.46
N ALA A 31 81.19 -20.30 -36.18
CA ALA A 31 82.60 -20.22 -35.76
C ALA A 31 82.74 -20.22 -34.24
N VAL A 32 83.30 -21.30 -33.70
CA VAL A 32 83.84 -21.42 -32.34
C VAL A 32 85.30 -20.95 -32.36
N LEU A 33 85.70 -20.08 -31.42
CA LEU A 33 87.05 -20.13 -30.84
C LEU A 33 87.10 -19.47 -29.45
N THR A 34 87.28 -20.37 -28.51
CA THR A 34 87.57 -20.29 -27.07
C THR A 34 88.40 -19.11 -26.55
N GLY A 35 87.96 -18.56 -25.42
CA GLY A 35 88.76 -17.86 -24.42
C GLY A 35 88.05 -17.93 -23.06
N ALA A 36 88.63 -18.67 -22.11
CA ALA A 36 88.03 -18.97 -20.82
C ALA A 36 88.05 -17.79 -19.84
N ALA A 37 87.11 -17.87 -18.90
CA ALA A 37 87.02 -17.21 -17.59
C ALA A 37 86.54 -15.75 -17.57
N VAL A 38 85.28 -15.56 -17.17
CA VAL A 38 84.95 -15.14 -15.80
C VAL A 38 83.62 -15.81 -15.41
N PHE A 39 83.62 -16.61 -14.34
CA PHE A 39 82.39 -16.95 -13.62
C PHE A 39 81.92 -15.65 -12.93
N ILE A 40 80.86 -15.05 -13.46
CA ILE A 40 79.99 -14.19 -12.66
C ILE A 40 78.68 -14.96 -12.55
N PHE A 41 78.39 -15.42 -11.34
CA PHE A 41 77.06 -15.87 -10.94
C PHE A 41 76.09 -14.71 -11.21
N ALA A 42 75.23 -14.85 -12.22
CA ALA A 42 73.91 -14.27 -12.17
C ALA A 42 73.02 -15.44 -11.72
N GLY A 43 72.76 -15.53 -10.42
CA GLY A 43 71.64 -16.34 -9.96
C GLY A 43 70.39 -15.73 -10.57
N GLY A 44 69.65 -16.51 -11.37
CA GLY A 44 68.27 -16.12 -11.70
C GLY A 44 67.53 -15.91 -10.39
N SER A 45 66.74 -14.85 -10.31
CA SER A 45 65.82 -14.64 -9.20
C SER A 45 64.93 -15.87 -9.06
N ASP A 46 64.81 -16.37 -7.84
CA ASP A 46 63.85 -17.41 -7.54
C ASP A 46 62.44 -16.79 -7.67
N VAL A 47 61.51 -17.53 -8.29
CA VAL A 47 60.11 -17.14 -8.44
C VAL A 47 59.35 -17.72 -7.25
N GLU A 48 58.59 -16.88 -6.57
CA GLU A 48 57.76 -17.23 -5.42
C GLU A 48 56.29 -17.09 -5.82
N PHE A 49 55.45 -17.97 -5.29
CA PHE A 49 54.00 -17.93 -5.46
C PHE A 49 53.39 -17.77 -4.07
N GLU A 50 52.44 -16.86 -3.92
CA GLU A 50 51.85 -16.57 -2.60
C GLU A 50 50.98 -17.73 -2.10
N ASP A 51 50.22 -18.34 -3.01
CA ASP A 51 49.30 -19.43 -2.71
C ASP A 51 50.00 -20.80 -2.82
N GLU A 52 49.93 -21.60 -1.74
CA GLU A 52 50.57 -22.92 -1.69
C GLU A 52 49.94 -23.93 -2.68
N ASN A 53 48.64 -23.81 -2.98
CA ASN A 53 47.96 -24.66 -3.96
C ASN A 53 48.40 -24.29 -5.38
N LEU A 54 48.56 -23.00 -5.66
CA LEU A 54 49.15 -22.52 -6.91
C LEU A 54 50.59 -23.01 -7.08
N GLU A 55 51.44 -22.82 -6.08
CA GLU A 55 52.83 -23.30 -6.14
C GLU A 55 52.87 -24.82 -6.39
N THR A 56 52.01 -25.57 -5.71
CA THR A 56 51.90 -27.03 -5.86
C THR A 56 51.52 -27.41 -7.29
N ALA A 57 50.48 -26.77 -7.85
CA ALA A 57 50.03 -27.03 -9.21
C ALA A 57 51.11 -26.68 -10.25
N ILE A 58 51.80 -25.55 -10.09
CA ILE A 58 52.93 -25.17 -10.94
C ILE A 58 54.04 -26.22 -10.87
N ARG A 59 54.41 -26.68 -9.67
CA ARG A 59 55.45 -27.71 -9.47
C ARG A 59 55.10 -29.03 -10.15
N GLU A 60 53.82 -29.41 -10.15
CA GLU A 60 53.35 -30.60 -10.86
C GLU A 60 53.52 -30.45 -12.36
N GLU A 61 53.14 -29.29 -12.92
CA GLU A 61 53.26 -29.00 -14.36
C GLU A 61 54.73 -29.00 -14.82
N ILE A 62 55.60 -28.27 -14.13
CA ILE A 62 57.05 -28.23 -14.47
C ILE A 62 57.81 -29.49 -14.03
N ARG A 63 57.14 -30.42 -13.33
CA ARG A 63 57.69 -31.67 -12.78
C ARG A 63 58.88 -31.44 -11.84
N LYS A 64 58.76 -30.47 -10.95
CA LYS A 64 59.82 -30.03 -10.03
C LYS A 64 59.31 -29.97 -8.57
N PRO A 65 59.25 -31.11 -7.87
CA PRO A 65 58.63 -31.20 -6.54
C PRO A 65 59.42 -30.53 -5.42
N GLU A 66 60.72 -30.25 -5.60
CA GLU A 66 61.57 -29.65 -4.57
C GLU A 66 62.56 -28.65 -5.17
N GLY A 67 63.00 -27.69 -4.36
CA GLY A 67 63.98 -26.66 -4.73
C GLY A 67 63.35 -25.40 -5.33
N PRO A 68 64.15 -24.33 -5.53
CA PRO A 68 63.64 -23.05 -6.03
C PRO A 68 63.10 -23.19 -7.45
N ILE A 69 61.95 -22.59 -7.72
CA ILE A 69 61.42 -22.38 -9.07
C ILE A 69 62.13 -21.17 -9.65
N ARG A 70 62.58 -21.25 -10.90
CA ARG A 70 63.28 -20.17 -11.61
C ARG A 70 62.56 -19.89 -12.92
N GLN A 71 62.81 -18.71 -13.47
CA GLN A 71 62.25 -18.32 -14.77
C GLN A 71 62.46 -19.37 -15.87
N GLU A 72 63.65 -19.98 -15.94
CA GLU A 72 63.99 -21.03 -16.92
C GLU A 72 63.12 -22.30 -16.80
N ASP A 73 62.54 -22.56 -15.63
CA ASP A 73 61.62 -23.69 -15.42
C ASP A 73 60.23 -23.39 -16.01
N LEU A 74 59.85 -22.11 -16.12
CA LEU A 74 58.53 -21.64 -16.58
C LEU A 74 58.48 -21.39 -18.10
N GLU A 75 59.63 -21.20 -18.77
CA GLU A 75 59.75 -20.84 -20.19
C GLU A 75 59.11 -21.82 -21.21
N ASN A 76 58.68 -23.01 -20.77
CA ASN A 76 58.09 -24.03 -21.64
C ASN A 76 56.64 -24.39 -21.26
N VAL A 77 56.00 -23.64 -20.36
CA VAL A 77 54.60 -23.85 -19.99
C VAL A 77 53.72 -23.09 -20.98
N ASP A 78 53.00 -23.83 -21.84
CA ASP A 78 52.09 -23.28 -22.84
C ASP A 78 50.61 -23.50 -22.49
N THR A 79 50.32 -24.50 -21.66
CA THR A 79 48.99 -24.85 -21.15
C THR A 79 49.10 -25.12 -19.66
N LEU A 80 48.14 -24.62 -18.90
CA LEU A 80 48.09 -24.80 -17.46
C LEU A 80 46.65 -25.03 -17.01
N ASP A 81 46.41 -26.17 -16.37
CA ASP A 81 45.13 -26.52 -15.74
C ASP A 81 45.28 -26.38 -14.22
N LEU A 82 44.69 -25.33 -13.68
CA LEU A 82 44.63 -24.98 -12.27
C LEU A 82 43.20 -25.09 -11.72
N SER A 83 42.32 -25.78 -12.44
CA SER A 83 40.91 -25.86 -12.08
C SER A 83 40.69 -26.58 -10.74
N ASN A 84 39.70 -26.12 -9.96
CA ASN A 84 39.23 -26.74 -8.71
C ASN A 84 40.36 -27.05 -7.71
N SER A 85 41.41 -26.22 -7.69
CA SER A 85 42.61 -26.46 -6.89
C SER A 85 42.57 -25.74 -5.55
N GLY A 86 41.51 -24.95 -5.29
CA GLY A 86 41.36 -24.19 -4.05
C GLY A 86 42.32 -23.00 -3.97
N ILE A 87 42.65 -22.42 -5.12
CA ILE A 87 43.52 -21.24 -5.23
C ILE A 87 42.73 -20.01 -4.83
N GLU A 88 43.31 -19.18 -3.96
CA GLU A 88 42.75 -17.91 -3.48
C GLU A 88 43.54 -16.71 -4.05
N SER A 89 44.84 -16.84 -4.31
CA SER A 89 45.70 -15.81 -4.95
C SER A 89 46.48 -16.39 -6.14
N ILE A 90 46.58 -15.63 -7.23
CA ILE A 90 47.41 -15.95 -8.40
C ILE A 90 48.73 -15.18 -8.48
N GLU A 91 49.12 -14.49 -7.42
CA GLU A 91 50.40 -13.79 -7.39
C GLU A 91 51.58 -14.75 -7.62
N GLY A 92 52.47 -14.36 -8.53
CA GLY A 92 53.56 -15.16 -9.06
C GLY A 92 53.27 -15.74 -10.45
N LEU A 93 52.00 -15.84 -10.86
CA LEU A 93 51.59 -16.37 -12.17
C LEU A 93 52.02 -15.46 -13.34
N GLU A 94 52.24 -14.17 -13.11
CA GLU A 94 52.76 -13.21 -14.09
C GLU A 94 54.12 -13.62 -14.66
N ASN A 95 54.85 -14.50 -13.96
CA ASN A 95 56.14 -15.05 -14.41
C ASN A 95 55.99 -16.14 -15.49
N VAL A 96 54.78 -16.71 -15.70
CA VAL A 96 54.50 -17.78 -16.69
C VAL A 96 54.12 -17.19 -18.06
N THR A 97 54.92 -16.23 -18.53
CA THR A 97 54.67 -15.39 -19.73
C THR A 97 54.47 -16.15 -21.06
N THR A 98 54.72 -17.46 -21.12
CA THR A 98 54.53 -18.28 -22.33
C THR A 98 53.19 -18.99 -22.41
N VAL A 99 52.36 -18.93 -21.36
CA VAL A 99 51.07 -19.60 -21.28
C VAL A 99 50.11 -19.07 -22.35
N ARG A 100 49.33 -19.98 -22.93
CA ARG A 100 48.31 -19.68 -23.95
C ARG A 100 46.95 -20.21 -23.57
N ASN A 101 46.89 -21.35 -22.90
CA ASN A 101 45.65 -21.95 -22.42
C ASN A 101 45.70 -22.04 -20.90
N LEU A 102 44.80 -21.35 -20.22
CA LEU A 102 44.78 -21.26 -18.77
C LEU A 102 43.38 -21.58 -18.24
N ASP A 103 43.25 -22.69 -17.51
CA ASP A 103 42.01 -23.06 -16.83
C ASP A 103 42.15 -22.80 -15.33
N LEU A 104 41.38 -21.84 -14.82
CA LEU A 104 41.34 -21.39 -13.43
C LEU A 104 39.96 -21.59 -12.80
N GLN A 105 39.07 -22.38 -13.43
CA GLN A 105 37.69 -22.53 -12.98
C GLN A 105 37.57 -23.13 -11.57
N GLY A 106 36.50 -22.77 -10.85
CA GLY A 106 36.10 -23.39 -9.58
C GLY A 106 37.11 -23.19 -8.44
N ASN A 107 37.80 -22.05 -8.46
CA ASN A 107 38.67 -21.60 -7.37
C ASN A 107 37.94 -20.54 -6.53
N ARG A 108 38.67 -19.68 -5.81
CA ARG A 108 38.10 -18.68 -4.88
C ARG A 108 38.77 -17.32 -5.04
N MET A 109 39.20 -16.99 -6.25
CA MET A 109 39.93 -15.76 -6.50
C MET A 109 38.97 -14.59 -6.65
N GLU A 110 39.39 -13.45 -6.12
CA GLU A 110 38.74 -12.14 -6.31
C GLU A 110 39.59 -11.22 -7.21
N ASP A 111 40.92 -11.28 -7.05
CA ASP A 111 41.89 -10.48 -7.80
C ASP A 111 42.57 -11.31 -8.90
N ILE A 112 42.60 -10.76 -10.13
CA ILE A 112 43.26 -11.35 -11.29
C ILE A 112 44.37 -10.50 -11.90
N GLN A 113 44.87 -9.49 -11.18
CA GLN A 113 45.87 -8.54 -11.71
C GLN A 113 47.15 -9.23 -12.22
N ALA A 114 47.54 -10.36 -11.63
CA ALA A 114 48.70 -11.14 -12.08
C ALA A 114 48.57 -11.68 -13.52
N LEU A 115 47.40 -11.58 -14.16
CA LEU A 115 47.21 -11.95 -15.57
C LEU A 115 47.63 -10.85 -16.56
N GLU A 116 47.81 -9.60 -16.13
CA GLU A 116 48.02 -8.41 -16.99
C GLU A 116 49.10 -8.61 -18.05
N ASP A 117 50.25 -9.17 -17.67
CA ASP A 117 51.40 -9.36 -18.55
C ASP A 117 51.34 -10.65 -19.40
N LEU A 118 50.31 -11.50 -19.23
CA LEU A 118 50.16 -12.78 -19.94
C LEU A 118 49.54 -12.62 -21.34
N ILE A 119 50.06 -11.68 -22.11
CA ILE A 119 49.54 -11.23 -23.43
C ILE A 119 49.53 -12.29 -24.54
N TYR A 120 50.00 -13.51 -24.26
CA TYR A 120 49.98 -14.65 -25.18
C TYR A 120 48.77 -15.58 -24.99
N LEU A 121 47.90 -15.28 -24.02
CA LEU A 121 46.67 -16.04 -23.77
C LEU A 121 45.77 -16.07 -25.02
N GLU A 122 45.32 -17.28 -25.35
CA GLU A 122 44.41 -17.64 -26.43
C GLU A 122 43.13 -18.29 -25.87
N ASP A 123 43.21 -19.01 -24.75
CA ASP A 123 42.08 -19.67 -24.07
C ASP A 123 42.15 -19.42 -22.56
N LEU A 124 41.11 -18.81 -21.99
CA LEU A 124 41.03 -18.49 -20.57
C LEU A 124 39.67 -18.90 -19.99
N ASN A 125 39.70 -19.72 -18.95
CA ASN A 125 38.51 -20.12 -18.19
C ASN A 125 38.64 -19.67 -16.72
N LEU A 126 37.84 -18.70 -16.33
CA LEU A 126 37.77 -18.12 -14.99
C LEU A 126 36.47 -18.48 -14.25
N ARG A 127 35.66 -19.37 -14.81
CA ARG A 127 34.33 -19.71 -14.32
C ARG A 127 34.28 -20.02 -12.81
N GLY A 128 33.26 -19.51 -12.12
CA GLY A 128 32.94 -19.90 -10.75
C GLY A 128 33.97 -19.44 -9.72
N ASN A 129 34.57 -18.28 -9.96
CA ASN A 129 35.34 -17.48 -9.01
C ASN A 129 34.50 -16.26 -8.57
N HIS A 130 35.05 -15.31 -7.82
CA HIS A 130 34.33 -14.09 -7.37
C HIS A 130 35.03 -12.85 -7.95
N ILE A 131 35.05 -12.73 -9.28
CA ILE A 131 35.81 -11.72 -10.01
C ILE A 131 34.83 -10.68 -10.55
N GLU A 132 34.90 -9.47 -10.02
CA GLU A 132 34.09 -8.32 -10.45
C GLU A 132 34.85 -7.42 -11.45
N ASP A 133 36.19 -7.34 -11.35
CA ASP A 133 37.03 -6.50 -12.20
C ASP A 133 37.82 -7.32 -13.25
N LEU A 134 37.62 -7.00 -14.53
CA LEU A 134 38.32 -7.60 -15.67
C LEU A 134 39.47 -6.74 -16.22
N SER A 135 39.86 -5.65 -15.55
CA SER A 135 40.89 -4.70 -16.01
C SER A 135 42.22 -5.39 -16.37
N ALA A 136 42.59 -6.45 -15.65
CA ALA A 136 43.77 -7.26 -15.94
C ALA A 136 43.75 -7.94 -17.33
N LEU A 137 42.58 -8.05 -17.98
CA LEU A 137 42.44 -8.63 -19.32
C LEU A 137 42.56 -7.60 -20.44
N GLU A 138 42.74 -6.32 -20.12
CA GLU A 138 42.85 -5.26 -21.11
C GLU A 138 44.02 -5.50 -22.07
N GLY A 139 43.77 -5.41 -23.37
CA GLY A 139 44.80 -5.56 -24.40
C GLY A 139 45.20 -6.99 -24.75
N MET A 140 44.50 -8.02 -24.24
CA MET A 140 44.71 -9.43 -24.64
C MET A 140 44.15 -9.75 -26.05
N GLU A 141 44.67 -9.08 -27.07
CA GLU A 141 44.19 -9.13 -28.48
C GLU A 141 44.21 -10.53 -29.13
N ARG A 142 44.86 -11.52 -28.48
CA ARG A 142 45.00 -12.90 -28.97
C ARG A 142 43.95 -13.86 -28.43
N MET A 143 43.11 -13.42 -27.50
CA MET A 143 42.08 -14.26 -26.90
C MET A 143 41.15 -14.82 -27.99
N VAL A 144 40.95 -16.13 -27.97
CA VAL A 144 40.09 -16.90 -28.89
C VAL A 144 38.87 -17.43 -28.15
N THR A 145 39.02 -17.82 -26.89
CA THR A 145 37.94 -18.31 -26.03
C THR A 145 38.05 -17.72 -24.62
N LEU A 146 36.95 -17.17 -24.13
CA LEU A 146 36.86 -16.60 -22.78
C LEU A 146 35.59 -17.10 -22.08
N ASP A 147 35.76 -17.75 -20.93
CA ASP A 147 34.69 -18.20 -20.06
C ASP A 147 34.80 -17.54 -18.68
N VAL A 148 33.93 -16.58 -18.41
CA VAL A 148 33.82 -15.82 -17.15
C VAL A 148 32.41 -16.01 -16.58
N ARG A 149 31.89 -17.24 -16.64
CA ARG A 149 30.58 -17.57 -16.08
C ARG A 149 30.58 -17.54 -14.57
N ASP A 150 29.45 -17.10 -14.01
CA ASP A 150 29.17 -17.19 -12.58
C ASP A 150 30.31 -16.52 -11.77
N THR A 151 30.76 -15.31 -12.16
CA THR A 151 31.89 -14.60 -11.53
C THR A 151 31.53 -13.31 -10.81
N GLY A 152 30.41 -12.67 -11.16
CA GLY A 152 29.97 -11.40 -10.56
C GLY A 152 30.32 -10.14 -11.35
N ILE A 153 30.72 -10.26 -12.63
CA ILE A 153 31.03 -9.10 -13.47
C ILE A 153 29.77 -8.36 -13.91
N ASP A 154 29.87 -7.05 -14.10
CA ASP A 154 28.83 -6.20 -14.71
C ASP A 154 29.34 -5.44 -15.95
N ASP A 155 30.65 -5.26 -16.09
CA ASP A 155 31.30 -4.52 -17.18
C ASP A 155 32.13 -5.41 -18.14
N LEU A 156 31.88 -5.25 -19.45
CA LEU A 156 32.64 -5.90 -20.54
C LEU A 156 33.64 -4.95 -21.23
N SER A 157 33.75 -3.69 -20.81
CA SER A 157 34.66 -2.72 -21.41
C SER A 157 36.13 -3.17 -21.48
N PRO A 158 36.69 -3.88 -20.48
CA PRO A 158 38.09 -4.32 -20.52
C PRO A 158 38.40 -5.30 -21.65
N ILE A 159 37.41 -6.07 -22.11
CA ILE A 159 37.60 -7.08 -23.16
C ILE A 159 37.33 -6.56 -24.58
N SER A 160 37.02 -5.27 -24.73
CA SER A 160 36.59 -4.65 -26.00
C SER A 160 37.61 -4.73 -27.16
N THR A 161 38.88 -5.01 -26.85
CA THR A 161 39.98 -5.12 -27.83
C THR A 161 40.21 -6.54 -28.36
N MET A 162 39.52 -7.56 -27.83
CA MET A 162 39.68 -8.98 -28.19
C MET A 162 39.05 -9.33 -29.56
N THR A 163 39.52 -8.70 -30.63
CA THR A 163 38.96 -8.88 -31.99
C THR A 163 39.13 -10.29 -32.58
N ALA A 164 40.01 -11.12 -32.00
CA ALA A 164 40.21 -12.52 -32.38
C ALA A 164 39.24 -13.49 -31.69
N LEU A 165 38.41 -13.03 -30.75
CA LEU A 165 37.54 -13.86 -29.94
C LEU A 165 36.49 -14.58 -30.79
N THR A 166 36.33 -15.89 -30.58
CA THR A 166 35.40 -16.74 -31.31
C THR A 166 34.32 -17.37 -30.43
N ASP A 167 34.59 -17.49 -29.12
CA ASP A 167 33.68 -18.03 -28.10
C ASP A 167 33.74 -17.14 -26.87
N LEU A 168 32.60 -16.53 -26.52
CA LEU A 168 32.43 -15.72 -25.33
C LEU A 168 31.29 -16.26 -24.49
N ASN A 169 31.58 -16.49 -23.22
CA ASN A 169 30.60 -17.02 -22.28
C ASN A 169 30.64 -16.26 -20.96
N VAL A 170 29.61 -15.45 -20.75
CA VAL A 170 29.44 -14.50 -19.63
C VAL A 170 28.14 -14.78 -18.86
N ARG A 171 27.64 -16.01 -18.95
CA ARG A 171 26.38 -16.39 -18.29
C ARG A 171 26.47 -16.25 -16.75
N GLY A 172 25.37 -15.82 -16.13
CA GLY A 172 25.21 -15.83 -14.67
C GLY A 172 25.98 -14.70 -14.01
N ASN A 173 25.84 -13.50 -14.56
CA ASN A 173 26.51 -12.27 -14.16
C ASN A 173 25.47 -11.12 -14.21
N ASP A 174 25.90 -9.89 -13.98
CA ASP A 174 25.02 -8.72 -13.86
C ASP A 174 25.15 -7.75 -15.05
N ILE A 175 25.48 -8.27 -16.24
CA ILE A 175 25.75 -7.47 -17.43
C ILE A 175 24.46 -6.84 -17.98
N THR A 176 24.52 -5.55 -18.28
CA THR A 176 23.40 -4.78 -18.86
C THR A 176 23.62 -4.42 -20.34
N SER A 177 24.87 -4.36 -20.82
CA SER A 177 25.20 -3.91 -22.18
C SER A 177 26.16 -4.83 -22.91
N LEU A 178 25.86 -5.07 -24.20
CA LEU A 178 26.75 -5.78 -25.14
C LEU A 178 27.58 -4.83 -26.02
N GLU A 179 27.46 -3.51 -25.87
CA GLU A 179 28.20 -2.54 -26.69
C GLU A 179 29.73 -2.78 -26.73
N PRO A 180 30.39 -3.18 -25.63
CA PRO A 180 31.83 -3.46 -25.65
C PRO A 180 32.27 -4.55 -26.63
N ILE A 181 31.39 -5.49 -27.00
CA ILE A 181 31.74 -6.63 -27.85
C ILE A 181 31.56 -6.35 -29.36
N LYS A 182 31.10 -5.15 -29.76
CA LYS A 182 30.77 -4.82 -31.16
C LYS A 182 31.86 -5.10 -32.20
N ASN A 183 33.13 -5.00 -31.80
CA ASN A 183 34.27 -5.17 -32.69
C ASN A 183 34.76 -6.63 -32.80
N MET A 184 34.13 -7.58 -32.11
CA MET A 184 34.49 -9.00 -32.11
C MET A 184 33.95 -9.71 -33.38
N ALA A 185 34.36 -9.23 -34.55
CA ALA A 185 33.80 -9.66 -35.85
C ALA A 185 33.99 -11.16 -36.17
N GLU A 186 34.90 -11.85 -35.47
CA GLU A 186 35.13 -13.30 -35.60
C GLU A 186 34.31 -14.15 -34.62
N LEU A 187 33.49 -13.53 -33.75
CA LEU A 187 32.69 -14.21 -32.74
C LEU A 187 31.68 -15.17 -33.39
N ARG A 188 31.62 -16.40 -32.89
CA ARG A 188 30.78 -17.49 -33.43
C ARG A 188 29.80 -18.05 -32.43
N GLN A 189 30.19 -18.01 -31.16
CA GLN A 189 29.40 -18.49 -30.03
C GLN A 189 29.34 -17.38 -28.99
N LEU A 190 28.11 -17.05 -28.57
CA LEU A 190 27.86 -16.06 -27.53
C LEU A 190 26.85 -16.64 -26.54
N ASN A 191 27.23 -16.70 -25.27
CA ASN A 191 26.34 -17.12 -24.20
C ASN A 191 26.27 -16.04 -23.12
N VAL A 192 25.14 -15.35 -23.06
CA VAL A 192 24.85 -14.23 -22.16
C VAL A 192 23.64 -14.52 -21.27
N ARG A 193 23.26 -15.80 -21.15
CA ARG A 193 22.11 -16.22 -20.35
C ARG A 193 22.20 -15.77 -18.90
N ASN A 194 21.07 -15.45 -18.27
CA ASN A 194 20.97 -15.01 -16.86
C ASN A 194 21.85 -13.77 -16.64
N ASN A 195 21.44 -12.65 -17.25
CA ASN A 195 22.01 -11.31 -17.09
C ASN A 195 20.84 -10.29 -17.14
N HIS A 196 21.13 -9.00 -17.27
CA HIS A 196 20.15 -7.91 -17.31
C HIS A 196 20.16 -7.14 -18.64
N ILE A 197 20.45 -7.83 -19.75
CA ILE A 197 20.55 -7.20 -21.08
C ILE A 197 19.18 -6.82 -21.61
N THR A 198 19.04 -5.60 -22.12
CA THR A 198 17.85 -5.09 -22.80
C THR A 198 18.08 -4.89 -24.29
N ASP A 199 19.23 -4.31 -24.68
CA ASP A 199 19.59 -4.01 -26.07
C ASP A 199 20.55 -5.05 -26.67
N ILE A 200 20.12 -5.68 -27.75
CA ILE A 200 20.90 -6.64 -28.55
C ILE A 200 21.19 -6.15 -29.97
N SER A 201 21.00 -4.86 -30.25
CA SER A 201 21.30 -4.23 -31.55
C SER A 201 22.72 -4.52 -32.00
N VAL A 202 23.68 -4.60 -31.07
CA VAL A 202 25.08 -4.93 -31.36
C VAL A 202 25.28 -6.23 -32.13
N LEU A 203 24.34 -7.19 -32.01
CA LEU A 203 24.48 -8.49 -32.66
C LEU A 203 24.55 -8.35 -34.19
N THR A 204 23.96 -7.31 -34.79
CA THR A 204 24.01 -7.09 -36.25
C THR A 204 25.44 -6.88 -36.76
N GLU A 205 26.35 -6.39 -35.92
CA GLU A 205 27.78 -6.23 -36.25
C GLU A 205 28.53 -7.59 -36.22
N LEU A 206 28.02 -8.56 -35.45
CA LEU A 206 28.63 -9.86 -35.19
C LEU A 206 28.21 -10.91 -36.23
N THR A 207 28.42 -10.60 -37.51
CA THR A 207 27.92 -11.36 -38.68
C THR A 207 28.41 -12.82 -38.81
N TYR A 208 29.34 -13.26 -37.94
CA TYR A 208 29.86 -14.63 -37.87
C TYR A 208 29.19 -15.51 -36.80
N LEU A 209 28.29 -14.95 -35.98
CA LEU A 209 27.55 -15.69 -34.96
C LEU A 209 26.75 -16.84 -35.57
N LYS A 210 26.85 -18.01 -34.95
CA LYS A 210 26.14 -19.23 -35.34
C LYS A 210 25.32 -19.84 -34.22
N ASP A 211 25.72 -19.56 -32.99
CA ASP A 211 25.19 -20.14 -31.76
C ASP A 211 25.07 -19.01 -30.74
N ILE A 212 23.84 -18.72 -30.31
CA ILE A 212 23.53 -17.65 -29.38
C ILE A 212 22.60 -18.18 -28.29
N ASN A 213 22.88 -17.82 -27.05
CA ASN A 213 22.00 -18.07 -25.91
C ASN A 213 21.76 -16.77 -25.14
N LEU A 214 20.56 -16.22 -25.32
CA LEU A 214 20.04 -14.95 -24.77
C LEU A 214 19.05 -15.15 -23.62
N ARG A 215 18.77 -16.40 -23.21
CA ARG A 215 17.74 -16.70 -22.20
C ARG A 215 17.86 -15.90 -20.91
N ASN A 216 16.72 -15.63 -20.28
CA ASN A 216 16.66 -15.01 -18.95
C ASN A 216 17.44 -13.69 -18.92
N ASN A 217 16.98 -12.75 -19.74
CA ASN A 217 17.41 -11.35 -19.80
C ASN A 217 16.15 -10.48 -19.84
N ARG A 218 16.28 -9.19 -20.17
CA ARG A 218 15.18 -8.23 -20.25
C ARG A 218 15.01 -7.71 -21.69
N ILE A 219 15.19 -8.58 -22.69
CA ILE A 219 15.18 -8.21 -24.10
C ILE A 219 13.74 -8.08 -24.61
N GLU A 220 13.42 -6.94 -25.21
CA GLU A 220 12.12 -6.67 -25.85
C GLU A 220 12.17 -6.72 -27.38
N ASP A 221 13.25 -6.22 -27.99
CA ASP A 221 13.41 -6.22 -29.44
C ASP A 221 14.31 -7.36 -29.93
N PHE A 222 13.71 -8.36 -30.57
CA PHE A 222 14.42 -9.46 -31.23
C PHE A 222 14.76 -9.21 -32.70
N SER A 223 14.43 -8.03 -33.26
CA SER A 223 14.73 -7.70 -34.66
C SER A 223 16.18 -7.99 -35.08
N PRO A 224 17.22 -7.76 -34.24
CA PRO A 224 18.60 -8.02 -34.62
C PRO A 224 18.91 -9.49 -34.95
N VAL A 225 18.23 -10.46 -34.32
CA VAL A 225 18.52 -11.89 -34.56
C VAL A 225 18.08 -12.34 -35.94
N PHE A 226 17.08 -11.70 -36.54
CA PHE A 226 16.58 -12.02 -37.88
C PHE A 226 17.52 -11.55 -38.99
N GLU A 227 18.45 -10.63 -38.68
CA GLU A 227 19.43 -10.09 -39.63
C GLU A 227 20.72 -10.92 -39.70
N LEU A 228 20.90 -11.90 -38.80
CA LEU A 228 22.15 -12.65 -38.68
C LEU A 228 22.31 -13.70 -39.79
N PRO A 229 23.24 -13.51 -40.75
CA PRO A 229 23.31 -14.32 -41.96
C PRO A 229 23.87 -15.73 -41.73
N ARG A 230 24.38 -16.01 -40.53
CA ARG A 230 25.07 -17.27 -40.17
C ARG A 230 24.53 -17.93 -38.92
N LEU A 231 23.46 -17.41 -38.34
CA LEU A 231 22.77 -18.04 -37.23
C LEU A 231 22.11 -19.32 -37.72
N THR A 232 22.76 -20.47 -37.53
CA THR A 232 22.29 -21.75 -38.06
C THR A 232 22.34 -22.91 -37.06
N LYS A 233 23.06 -22.77 -35.94
CA LYS A 233 23.25 -23.88 -35.00
C LYS A 233 22.28 -23.82 -33.83
N ARG A 234 22.26 -22.69 -33.11
CA ARG A 234 21.46 -22.54 -31.90
C ARG A 234 21.03 -21.11 -31.71
N LEU A 235 19.76 -20.93 -31.34
CA LEU A 235 19.22 -19.66 -30.87
C LEU A 235 18.31 -19.96 -29.68
N PHE A 236 18.75 -19.58 -28.49
CA PHE A 236 17.98 -19.75 -27.27
C PHE A 236 17.56 -18.39 -26.71
N VAL A 237 16.26 -18.16 -26.55
CA VAL A 237 15.66 -16.85 -26.27
C VAL A 237 14.62 -16.87 -25.14
N SER A 238 14.23 -18.03 -24.63
CA SER A 238 13.19 -18.15 -23.58
C SER A 238 13.49 -17.30 -22.33
N GLY A 239 12.44 -16.77 -21.68
CA GLY A 239 12.58 -15.97 -20.46
C GLY A 239 13.02 -14.52 -20.74
N ASN A 240 12.52 -13.94 -21.83
CA ASN A 240 12.67 -12.54 -22.17
C ASN A 240 11.27 -11.97 -22.49
N PRO A 241 10.98 -10.72 -22.10
CA PRO A 241 9.64 -10.13 -22.25
C PRO A 241 9.20 -9.93 -23.71
N GLY A 242 10.12 -9.67 -24.64
CA GLY A 242 9.80 -9.42 -26.06
C GLY A 242 9.48 -10.63 -26.93
N LEU A 243 9.42 -11.83 -26.36
CA LEU A 243 9.42 -13.06 -27.13
C LEU A 243 8.06 -13.34 -27.80
N LYS A 244 7.93 -12.97 -29.08
CA LYS A 244 6.73 -13.26 -29.90
C LYS A 244 7.00 -14.41 -30.86
N MET A 245 6.52 -15.62 -30.54
CA MET A 245 6.79 -16.87 -31.27
C MET A 245 6.59 -16.76 -32.79
N LYS A 246 5.55 -16.04 -33.22
CA LYS A 246 5.19 -15.84 -34.63
C LYS A 246 6.29 -15.15 -35.44
N ASP A 247 7.12 -14.32 -34.81
CA ASP A 247 8.18 -13.56 -35.49
C ASP A 247 9.38 -14.46 -35.84
N PHE A 248 9.55 -15.57 -35.12
CA PHE A 248 10.63 -16.53 -35.31
C PHE A 248 10.36 -17.57 -36.40
N VAL A 249 9.20 -17.52 -37.05
CA VAL A 249 8.78 -18.47 -38.10
C VAL A 249 9.85 -18.63 -39.19
N SER A 250 10.48 -17.54 -39.64
CA SER A 250 11.50 -17.62 -40.69
C SER A 250 12.79 -18.32 -40.26
N LEU A 251 13.01 -18.50 -38.96
CA LEU A 251 14.23 -19.08 -38.41
C LEU A 251 14.16 -20.60 -38.22
N TYR A 252 12.97 -21.23 -38.18
CA TYR A 252 12.86 -22.69 -37.99
C TYR A 252 13.53 -23.51 -39.10
N ASP A 253 13.48 -23.04 -40.35
CA ASP A 253 14.19 -23.67 -41.47
C ASP A 253 15.70 -23.36 -41.46
N GLN A 254 16.12 -22.30 -40.75
CA GLN A 254 17.48 -21.78 -40.74
C GLN A 254 18.33 -22.31 -39.57
N VAL A 255 17.74 -22.44 -38.38
CA VAL A 255 18.41 -22.72 -37.12
C VAL A 255 18.12 -24.15 -36.66
N GLU A 256 19.16 -24.96 -36.47
CA GLU A 256 19.03 -26.37 -36.11
C GLU A 256 18.39 -26.61 -34.73
N ASN A 257 18.62 -25.72 -33.75
CA ASN A 257 18.21 -25.91 -32.37
C ASN A 257 17.70 -24.61 -31.74
N MET A 258 16.40 -24.53 -31.50
CA MET A 258 15.74 -23.42 -30.82
C MET A 258 15.07 -23.95 -29.56
N ASP A 259 15.02 -23.12 -28.51
CA ASP A 259 14.34 -23.43 -27.24
C ASP A 259 12.86 -23.00 -27.25
N ILE A 260 12.35 -22.72 -28.45
CA ILE A 260 11.00 -22.27 -28.71
C ILE A 260 10.35 -23.18 -29.75
N ASP A 261 9.16 -23.70 -29.46
CA ASP A 261 8.47 -24.69 -30.31
C ASP A 261 7.87 -24.04 -31.57
N GLU A 262 7.99 -24.71 -32.72
CA GLU A 262 7.39 -24.22 -33.98
C GLU A 262 5.88 -24.02 -33.80
N PRO A 263 5.34 -22.83 -34.12
CA PRO A 263 3.93 -22.51 -33.90
C PRO A 263 3.02 -23.14 -34.96
N GLU A 264 3.11 -24.47 -35.15
CA GLU A 264 2.49 -25.23 -36.24
C GLU A 264 0.97 -25.03 -36.36
N ARG A 265 0.31 -24.61 -35.27
CA ARG A 265 -1.15 -24.46 -35.17
C ARG A 265 -1.60 -23.03 -34.85
N ALA A 266 -0.69 -22.05 -34.88
CA ALA A 266 -1.02 -20.65 -34.58
C ALA A 266 -1.85 -20.00 -35.70
N LEU A 267 -2.66 -19.02 -35.30
CA LEU A 267 -3.48 -18.18 -36.17
C LEU A 267 -2.88 -16.80 -36.35
N VAL A 268 -3.24 -16.15 -37.46
CA VAL A 268 -2.94 -14.74 -37.75
C VAL A 268 -4.22 -14.05 -38.14
N PHE A 269 -4.42 -12.86 -37.55
CA PHE A 269 -5.47 -11.93 -37.88
C PHE A 269 -4.87 -10.85 -38.78
N ASN A 270 -5.59 -10.38 -39.79
CA ASN A 270 -5.15 -9.25 -40.62
C ASN A 270 -5.16 -7.90 -39.86
N LYS A 271 -5.81 -7.86 -38.70
CA LYS A 271 -6.02 -6.70 -37.83
C LYS A 271 -5.94 -7.15 -36.37
N ASP A 272 -5.12 -6.45 -35.60
CA ASP A 272 -5.01 -6.66 -34.15
C ASP A 272 -6.30 -6.19 -33.43
N GLY A 273 -6.51 -6.63 -32.19
CA GLY A 273 -7.54 -6.07 -31.32
C GLY A 273 -7.33 -4.57 -31.07
N GLY A 274 -8.34 -3.90 -30.53
CA GLY A 274 -8.27 -2.49 -30.18
C GLY A 274 -9.49 -1.68 -30.61
N SER A 275 -9.35 -0.37 -30.52
CA SER A 275 -10.41 0.61 -30.76
C SER A 275 -10.40 1.14 -32.19
N TYR A 276 -11.57 1.15 -32.83
CA TYR A 276 -11.74 1.55 -34.22
C TYR A 276 -12.98 2.44 -34.38
N LYS A 277 -12.85 3.53 -35.14
CA LYS A 277 -13.98 4.44 -35.42
C LYS A 277 -15.05 3.84 -36.34
N ASP A 278 -14.61 2.99 -37.28
CA ASP A 278 -15.46 2.38 -38.31
C ASP A 278 -15.44 0.85 -38.19
N SER A 279 -16.44 0.21 -38.79
CA SER A 279 -16.51 -1.26 -38.91
C SER A 279 -15.23 -1.86 -39.50
N GLN A 280 -14.77 -3.00 -38.95
CA GLN A 280 -13.58 -3.70 -39.41
C GLN A 280 -13.91 -4.99 -40.16
N MET A 281 -13.12 -5.30 -41.20
CA MET A 281 -13.16 -6.58 -41.89
C MET A 281 -12.01 -7.46 -41.41
N ILE A 282 -12.33 -8.49 -40.64
CA ILE A 282 -11.37 -9.38 -40.00
C ILE A 282 -11.18 -10.65 -40.83
N GLU A 283 -9.93 -10.92 -41.19
CA GLU A 283 -9.51 -12.12 -41.90
C GLU A 283 -8.64 -12.99 -41.00
N LEU A 284 -9.01 -14.27 -40.87
CA LEU A 284 -8.26 -15.27 -40.13
C LEU A 284 -7.50 -16.19 -41.08
N SER A 285 -6.25 -16.50 -40.74
CA SER A 285 -5.44 -17.45 -41.49
C SER A 285 -4.55 -18.28 -40.57
N GLN A 286 -4.17 -19.49 -41.01
CA GLN A 286 -3.18 -20.30 -40.30
C GLN A 286 -1.78 -19.82 -40.67
N LEU A 287 -0.96 -19.49 -39.67
CA LEU A 287 0.35 -18.84 -39.82
C LEU A 287 1.28 -19.56 -40.82
N MET A 288 1.20 -20.89 -40.88
CA MET A 288 2.07 -21.76 -41.69
C MET A 288 1.39 -22.40 -42.90
N GLY A 289 0.14 -22.04 -43.21
CA GLY A 289 -0.65 -22.64 -44.30
C GLY A 289 -0.92 -24.14 -44.17
N LYS A 290 -0.92 -24.72 -42.96
CA LYS A 290 -1.26 -26.12 -42.71
C LYS A 290 -2.74 -26.38 -43.02
N GLU A 291 -3.06 -27.60 -43.49
CA GLU A 291 -4.44 -28.02 -43.77
C GLU A 291 -5.22 -28.25 -42.46
N GLY A 292 -6.41 -27.64 -42.36
CA GLY A 292 -7.30 -27.76 -41.21
C GLY A 292 -8.49 -26.80 -41.31
N THR A 293 -9.18 -26.59 -40.19
CA THR A 293 -10.33 -25.68 -40.07
C THR A 293 -10.12 -24.68 -38.95
N ILE A 294 -10.55 -23.43 -39.16
CA ILE A 294 -10.55 -22.41 -38.11
C ILE A 294 -11.97 -22.34 -37.52
N ARG A 295 -12.06 -22.38 -36.19
CA ARG A 295 -13.29 -22.28 -35.42
C ARG A 295 -13.28 -20.98 -34.63
N TYR A 296 -14.42 -20.32 -34.51
CA TYR A 296 -14.52 -19.06 -33.79
C TYR A 296 -15.86 -18.86 -33.09
N THR A 297 -15.89 -17.93 -32.14
CA THR A 297 -17.05 -17.44 -31.39
C THR A 297 -17.00 -15.91 -31.32
N LEU A 298 -18.15 -15.28 -31.06
CA LEU A 298 -18.30 -13.83 -31.01
C LEU A 298 -18.87 -13.31 -29.66
N ASP A 299 -19.08 -14.21 -28.70
CA ASP A 299 -19.80 -13.99 -27.44
C ASP A 299 -18.91 -14.21 -26.20
N GLY A 300 -17.60 -14.35 -26.41
CA GLY A 300 -16.63 -14.68 -25.37
C GLY A 300 -16.52 -16.17 -25.00
N SER A 301 -17.41 -17.04 -25.50
CA SER A 301 -17.33 -18.49 -25.28
C SER A 301 -16.11 -19.11 -25.98
N GLU A 302 -15.62 -20.24 -25.49
CA GLU A 302 -14.46 -20.87 -26.12
C GLU A 302 -14.81 -21.55 -27.46
N PRO A 303 -13.95 -21.44 -28.49
CA PRO A 303 -14.20 -22.02 -29.81
C PRO A 303 -13.93 -23.53 -29.87
N THR A 304 -14.54 -24.32 -28.96
CA THR A 304 -14.38 -25.78 -28.89
C THR A 304 -15.38 -26.54 -29.78
N LEU A 305 -15.01 -27.74 -30.24
CA LEU A 305 -15.90 -28.56 -31.09
C LEU A 305 -17.19 -29.06 -30.38
N GLU A 306 -17.26 -28.93 -29.05
CA GLU A 306 -18.43 -29.32 -28.24
C GLU A 306 -19.39 -28.16 -28.01
N ASN A 307 -18.96 -26.91 -28.24
CA ASN A 307 -19.77 -25.71 -28.04
C ASN A 307 -20.69 -25.46 -29.24
N GLU A 308 -22.00 -25.28 -28.96
CA GLU A 308 -23.03 -25.10 -29.99
C GLU A 308 -22.95 -23.73 -30.70
N GLU A 309 -22.33 -22.71 -30.08
CA GLU A 309 -22.16 -21.36 -30.64
C GLU A 309 -20.98 -21.25 -31.62
N VAL A 310 -20.19 -22.32 -31.74
CA VAL A 310 -18.96 -22.32 -32.55
C VAL A 310 -19.26 -22.35 -34.03
N LYS A 311 -18.66 -21.38 -34.73
CA LYS A 311 -18.78 -21.22 -36.18
C LYS A 311 -17.51 -21.69 -36.88
N GLU A 312 -17.66 -22.20 -38.10
CA GLU A 312 -16.53 -22.43 -39.00
C GLU A 312 -16.19 -21.14 -39.74
N TYR A 313 -14.94 -20.71 -39.68
CA TYR A 313 -14.49 -19.57 -40.48
C TYR A 313 -14.33 -20.00 -41.94
N THR A 314 -15.11 -19.38 -42.82
CA THR A 314 -15.11 -19.69 -44.27
C THR A 314 -14.99 -18.44 -45.15
N GLU A 315 -15.26 -17.26 -44.59
CA GLU A 315 -15.17 -15.95 -45.23
C GLU A 315 -14.82 -14.87 -44.19
N PRO A 316 -14.27 -13.72 -44.62
CA PRO A 316 -13.96 -12.61 -43.73
C PRO A 316 -15.16 -12.14 -42.90
N LEU A 317 -14.92 -11.74 -41.66
CA LEU A 317 -15.96 -11.29 -40.72
C LEU A 317 -16.07 -9.77 -40.75
N GLU A 318 -17.28 -9.24 -40.91
CA GLU A 318 -17.57 -7.82 -40.70
C GLU A 318 -17.92 -7.61 -39.22
N ILE A 319 -17.15 -6.76 -38.54
CA ILE A 319 -17.34 -6.37 -37.15
C ILE A 319 -17.73 -4.89 -37.13
N ASP A 320 -19.02 -4.60 -36.94
CA ASP A 320 -19.61 -3.27 -36.98
C ASP A 320 -20.10 -2.76 -35.61
N GLU A 321 -19.97 -3.58 -34.57
CA GLU A 321 -20.20 -3.25 -33.16
C GLU A 321 -19.11 -3.88 -32.28
N THR A 322 -18.96 -3.40 -31.05
CA THR A 322 -17.94 -3.92 -30.13
C THR A 322 -18.10 -5.42 -29.91
N THR A 323 -17.08 -6.19 -30.29
CA THR A 323 -17.17 -7.65 -30.37
C THR A 323 -15.90 -8.31 -29.87
N VAL A 324 -16.06 -9.37 -29.07
CA VAL A 324 -14.95 -10.28 -28.72
C VAL A 324 -14.91 -11.42 -29.73
N LEU A 325 -13.83 -11.52 -30.49
CA LEU A 325 -13.60 -12.62 -31.42
C LEU A 325 -12.57 -13.59 -30.83
N LYS A 326 -13.04 -14.77 -30.41
CA LYS A 326 -12.15 -15.88 -30.03
C LYS A 326 -12.04 -16.88 -31.16
N ALA A 327 -10.84 -17.32 -31.50
CA ALA A 327 -10.60 -18.25 -32.58
C ALA A 327 -9.54 -19.31 -32.23
N LYS A 328 -9.70 -20.51 -32.80
CA LYS A 328 -8.77 -21.63 -32.66
C LYS A 328 -8.65 -22.42 -33.97
N PHE A 329 -7.44 -22.86 -34.31
CA PHE A 329 -7.20 -23.75 -35.45
C PHE A 329 -7.33 -25.22 -35.03
N TYR A 330 -7.94 -26.04 -35.87
CA TYR A 330 -7.97 -27.49 -35.74
C TYR A 330 -7.33 -28.11 -36.98
N ASP A 331 -6.27 -28.90 -36.79
CA ASP A 331 -5.64 -29.61 -37.90
C ASP A 331 -6.57 -30.70 -38.47
N GLN A 332 -6.17 -31.28 -39.61
CA GLN A 332 -6.91 -32.38 -40.25
C GLN A 332 -7.12 -33.64 -39.37
N TYR A 333 -6.40 -33.77 -38.25
CA TYR A 333 -6.51 -34.87 -37.30
C TYR A 333 -7.37 -34.52 -36.08
N GLY A 334 -7.83 -33.26 -35.98
CA GLY A 334 -8.60 -32.74 -34.85
C GLY A 334 -7.74 -32.25 -33.69
N ASN A 335 -6.42 -32.11 -33.86
CA ASN A 335 -5.58 -31.48 -32.84
C ASN A 335 -5.77 -29.97 -32.88
N GLU A 336 -5.90 -29.36 -31.72
CA GLU A 336 -6.23 -27.95 -31.59
C GLU A 336 -4.98 -27.07 -31.40
N GLY A 337 -4.99 -25.86 -31.94
CA GLY A 337 -3.98 -24.83 -31.68
C GLY A 337 -4.28 -24.03 -30.41
N GLU A 338 -3.44 -23.03 -30.14
CA GLU A 338 -3.74 -22.05 -29.11
C GLU A 338 -4.98 -21.23 -29.48
N MET A 339 -5.75 -20.85 -28.46
CA MET A 339 -6.84 -19.91 -28.61
C MET A 339 -6.25 -18.51 -28.70
N VAL A 340 -6.74 -17.72 -29.65
CA VAL A 340 -6.50 -16.27 -29.71
C VAL A 340 -7.82 -15.58 -29.40
N SER A 341 -7.77 -14.52 -28.59
CA SER A 341 -8.91 -13.68 -28.24
C SER A 341 -8.55 -12.24 -28.56
N ASN A 342 -9.36 -11.55 -29.35
CA ASN A 342 -9.21 -10.12 -29.59
C ASN A 342 -10.55 -9.43 -29.35
N THR A 343 -10.53 -8.31 -28.66
CA THR A 343 -11.67 -7.38 -28.58
C THR A 343 -11.52 -6.30 -29.65
N TYR A 344 -12.56 -6.11 -30.45
CA TYR A 344 -12.65 -5.01 -31.41
C TYR A 344 -13.68 -4.02 -30.89
N VAL A 345 -13.24 -2.89 -30.36
CA VAL A 345 -14.13 -1.83 -29.85
C VAL A 345 -14.49 -0.91 -31.00
N ILE A 346 -15.77 -0.81 -31.37
CA ILE A 346 -16.21 -0.08 -32.56
C ILE A 346 -17.00 1.16 -32.16
N GLY A 347 -16.56 2.32 -32.67
CA GLY A 347 -17.26 3.59 -32.55
C GLY A 347 -17.21 4.23 -31.16
N GLU A 348 -16.39 3.73 -30.24
CA GLU A 348 -16.17 4.37 -28.95
C GLU A 348 -15.20 5.56 -29.11
N GLU A 349 -15.63 6.74 -28.67
CA GLU A 349 -14.82 7.95 -28.60
C GLU A 349 -14.84 8.43 -27.15
N SER A 350 -13.81 8.07 -26.38
CA SER A 350 -13.65 8.37 -24.95
C SER A 350 -12.20 8.74 -24.67
N GLU A 351 -11.98 9.63 -23.71
CA GLU A 351 -10.63 9.95 -23.20
C GLU A 351 -10.15 8.92 -22.16
N PHE A 352 -11.06 8.14 -21.57
CA PHE A 352 -10.69 7.04 -20.67
C PHE A 352 -10.12 5.85 -21.44
N PRO A 353 -9.12 5.14 -20.88
CA PRO A 353 -8.75 3.83 -21.37
C PRO A 353 -9.93 2.85 -21.34
N ILE A 354 -9.86 1.88 -22.24
CA ILE A 354 -10.86 0.81 -22.35
C ILE A 354 -10.28 -0.45 -21.75
N VAL A 355 -11.02 -1.06 -20.82
CA VAL A 355 -10.73 -2.37 -20.28
C VAL A 355 -11.76 -3.36 -20.82
N SER A 356 -11.31 -4.38 -21.53
CA SER A 356 -12.14 -5.51 -21.96
C SER A 356 -11.78 -6.76 -21.17
N ILE A 357 -12.78 -7.36 -20.53
CA ILE A 357 -12.68 -8.68 -19.93
C ILE A 357 -13.50 -9.64 -20.77
N SER A 358 -12.87 -10.67 -21.31
CA SER A 358 -13.58 -11.73 -22.02
C SER A 358 -13.40 -13.11 -21.39
N SER A 359 -14.49 -13.81 -21.17
CA SER A 359 -14.49 -15.16 -20.59
C SER A 359 -15.67 -15.96 -21.13
N ASN A 360 -15.61 -17.28 -20.94
CA ASN A 360 -16.77 -18.11 -21.21
C ASN A 360 -17.98 -17.57 -20.41
N PRO A 361 -19.15 -17.29 -21.03
CA PRO A 361 -20.30 -16.73 -20.32
C PRO A 361 -20.70 -17.49 -19.05
N GLU A 362 -20.51 -18.82 -19.01
CA GLU A 362 -20.77 -19.66 -17.82
C GLU A 362 -19.89 -19.28 -16.61
N ASN A 363 -18.70 -18.72 -16.83
CA ASN A 363 -17.81 -18.28 -15.75
C ASN A 363 -18.38 -17.07 -15.00
N PHE A 364 -19.13 -16.20 -15.68
CA PHE A 364 -19.72 -15.01 -15.08
C PHE A 364 -21.19 -15.21 -14.72
N PHE A 365 -21.98 -15.86 -15.58
CA PHE A 365 -23.44 -15.90 -15.45
C PHE A 365 -24.02 -17.30 -15.27
N GLY A 366 -23.18 -18.35 -15.30
CA GLY A 366 -23.62 -19.73 -15.13
C GLY A 366 -24.20 -20.01 -13.74
N GLU A 367 -25.20 -20.89 -13.66
CA GLU A 367 -25.90 -21.20 -12.42
C GLU A 367 -24.97 -21.84 -11.36
N ALA A 368 -24.04 -22.68 -11.79
CA ALA A 368 -23.17 -23.44 -10.89
C ALA A 368 -21.90 -22.69 -10.46
N THR A 369 -21.30 -21.94 -11.38
CA THR A 369 -19.96 -21.34 -11.20
C THR A 369 -19.91 -19.87 -11.61
N GLY A 370 -20.99 -19.28 -12.13
CA GLY A 370 -21.05 -17.89 -12.54
C GLY A 370 -20.80 -16.97 -11.37
N ILE A 371 -19.66 -16.26 -11.36
CA ILE A 371 -19.27 -15.39 -10.24
C ILE A 371 -20.20 -14.18 -10.08
N TYR A 372 -20.94 -13.79 -11.10
CA TYR A 372 -21.90 -12.68 -11.08
C TYR A 372 -23.34 -13.12 -10.76
N ALA A 373 -23.62 -14.43 -10.81
CA ALA A 373 -24.97 -14.97 -10.66
C ALA A 373 -25.39 -15.10 -9.19
N GLU A 374 -26.70 -15.15 -8.93
CA GLU A 374 -27.25 -15.67 -7.68
C GLU A 374 -26.85 -17.15 -7.51
N GLY A 375 -27.02 -17.93 -8.58
CA GLY A 375 -26.58 -19.32 -8.64
C GLY A 375 -27.46 -20.33 -7.93
N ALA A 376 -27.14 -21.62 -8.09
CA ALA A 376 -27.99 -22.73 -7.66
C ALA A 376 -28.17 -22.86 -6.13
N LYS A 377 -27.35 -22.16 -5.35
CA LYS A 377 -27.36 -22.19 -3.88
C LYS A 377 -28.04 -20.99 -3.24
N PHE A 378 -28.50 -20.04 -4.07
CA PHE A 378 -29.23 -18.88 -3.57
C PHE A 378 -30.49 -19.34 -2.83
N ASP A 379 -30.65 -18.86 -1.60
CA ASP A 379 -31.74 -19.17 -0.70
C ASP A 379 -32.46 -17.87 -0.33
N GLU A 380 -33.57 -17.60 -1.00
CA GLU A 380 -34.41 -16.42 -0.77
C GLU A 380 -34.99 -16.35 0.65
N ASP A 381 -35.06 -17.51 1.34
CA ASP A 381 -35.59 -17.62 2.70
C ASP A 381 -34.50 -17.52 3.78
N ALA A 382 -33.22 -17.41 3.41
CA ALA A 382 -32.13 -17.24 4.36
C ALA A 382 -32.21 -15.89 5.09
N PRO A 383 -31.64 -15.75 6.30
CA PRO A 383 -31.63 -14.46 7.01
C PRO A 383 -30.98 -13.32 6.23
N VAL A 384 -29.99 -13.65 5.41
CA VAL A 384 -29.33 -12.75 4.45
C VAL A 384 -29.17 -13.51 3.12
N PRO A 385 -30.17 -13.48 2.22
CA PRO A 385 -30.17 -14.25 0.97
C PRO A 385 -28.91 -14.01 0.13
N GLU A 386 -28.42 -12.77 0.07
CA GLU A 386 -27.28 -12.36 -0.73
C GLU A 386 -25.98 -13.06 -0.32
N GLU A 387 -25.84 -13.49 0.94
CA GLU A 387 -24.68 -14.26 1.40
C GLU A 387 -24.66 -15.69 0.85
N THR A 388 -25.80 -16.21 0.40
CA THR A 388 -25.91 -17.57 -0.17
C THR A 388 -25.63 -17.63 -1.67
N ALA A 389 -25.57 -16.47 -2.32
CA ALA A 389 -25.34 -16.35 -3.76
C ALA A 389 -23.92 -16.76 -4.18
N ASN A 390 -23.72 -17.02 -5.48
CA ASN A 390 -22.37 -17.21 -6.02
C ASN A 390 -21.52 -15.93 -5.90
N TYR A 391 -22.12 -14.76 -6.08
CA TYR A 391 -21.37 -13.49 -6.01
C TYR A 391 -20.83 -13.13 -4.63
N SER A 392 -21.30 -13.78 -3.54
CA SER A 392 -20.75 -13.59 -2.19
C SER A 392 -19.49 -14.43 -1.92
N GLN A 393 -19.21 -15.41 -2.77
CA GLN A 393 -18.17 -16.41 -2.53
C GLN A 393 -16.77 -15.85 -2.78
N SER A 394 -15.76 -16.46 -2.14
CA SER A 394 -14.37 -15.98 -2.14
C SER A 394 -13.35 -17.13 -2.23
N GLY A 395 -12.08 -16.77 -2.44
CA GLY A 395 -10.96 -17.72 -2.54
C GLY A 395 -10.75 -18.29 -3.94
N ASP A 396 -9.70 -19.12 -4.10
CA ASP A 396 -9.20 -19.54 -5.42
C ASP A 396 -10.20 -20.36 -6.24
N LEU A 397 -11.12 -21.06 -5.57
CA LEU A 397 -12.19 -21.81 -6.22
C LEU A 397 -13.21 -20.92 -6.93
N TRP A 398 -13.23 -19.62 -6.63
CA TRP A 398 -14.12 -18.62 -7.22
C TRP A 398 -13.40 -17.66 -8.17
N GLU A 399 -12.17 -17.99 -8.55
CA GLU A 399 -11.49 -17.38 -9.70
C GLU A 399 -11.93 -18.00 -11.01
N ARG A 400 -12.03 -17.16 -12.04
CA ARG A 400 -12.34 -17.59 -13.39
C ARG A 400 -11.26 -17.11 -14.34
N GLU A 401 -10.86 -17.98 -15.25
CA GLU A 401 -9.99 -17.62 -16.36
C GLU A 401 -10.72 -16.63 -17.28
N GLY A 402 -10.03 -15.57 -17.69
CA GLY A 402 -10.49 -14.64 -18.71
C GLY A 402 -9.31 -13.96 -19.41
N THR A 403 -9.56 -13.43 -20.59
CA THR A 403 -8.61 -12.55 -21.28
C THR A 403 -8.87 -11.12 -20.84
N VAL A 404 -7.85 -10.45 -20.35
CA VAL A 404 -7.86 -9.02 -20.01
C VAL A 404 -7.12 -8.28 -21.11
N GLU A 405 -7.81 -7.36 -21.77
CA GLU A 405 -7.27 -6.46 -22.78
C GLU A 405 -7.48 -5.03 -22.29
N ILE A 406 -6.43 -4.20 -22.26
CA ILE A 406 -6.52 -2.79 -21.89
C ILE A 406 -5.93 -1.96 -23.03
N TYR A 407 -6.69 -0.98 -23.50
CA TYR A 407 -6.29 -0.06 -24.57
C TYR A 407 -6.30 1.38 -24.07
N ASN A 408 -5.30 2.16 -24.48
CA ASN A 408 -5.30 3.61 -24.32
C ASN A 408 -6.44 4.25 -25.12
N SER A 409 -6.78 5.48 -24.79
CA SER A 409 -7.80 6.27 -25.50
C SER A 409 -7.49 6.51 -26.97
N ASP A 410 -6.20 6.47 -27.35
CA ASP A 410 -5.76 6.51 -28.75
C ASP A 410 -5.88 5.16 -29.49
N GLY A 411 -6.28 4.10 -28.79
CA GLY A 411 -6.44 2.73 -29.29
C GLY A 411 -5.19 1.86 -29.18
N THR A 412 -4.09 2.36 -28.59
CA THR A 412 -2.87 1.58 -28.39
C THR A 412 -3.07 0.49 -27.34
N GLU A 413 -2.64 -0.74 -27.62
CA GLU A 413 -2.67 -1.86 -26.66
C GLU A 413 -1.66 -1.64 -25.53
N MET A 414 -2.14 -1.70 -24.29
CA MET A 414 -1.34 -1.63 -23.07
C MET A 414 -1.14 -3.03 -22.48
N ILE A 415 -2.25 -3.75 -22.26
CA ILE A 415 -2.26 -5.10 -21.69
C ILE A 415 -3.06 -6.01 -22.59
N HIS A 416 -2.55 -7.22 -22.83
CA HIS A 416 -3.28 -8.31 -23.47
C HIS A 416 -2.80 -9.65 -22.90
N GLN A 417 -3.55 -10.17 -21.92
CA GLN A 417 -3.09 -11.29 -21.13
C GLN A 417 -4.24 -12.18 -20.64
N GLN A 418 -4.01 -13.49 -20.61
CA GLN A 418 -4.85 -14.43 -19.87
C GLN A 418 -4.62 -14.26 -18.37
N ALA A 419 -5.69 -14.02 -17.62
CA ALA A 419 -5.65 -13.67 -16.21
C ALA A 419 -6.79 -14.32 -15.42
N GLY A 420 -6.61 -14.37 -14.11
CA GLY A 420 -7.68 -14.72 -13.18
C GLY A 420 -8.59 -13.53 -12.93
N VAL A 421 -9.91 -13.77 -12.89
CA VAL A 421 -10.93 -12.75 -12.60
C VAL A 421 -11.77 -13.20 -11.41
N ARG A 422 -11.93 -12.33 -10.41
CA ARG A 422 -12.82 -12.53 -9.25
C ARG A 422 -13.64 -11.30 -8.96
N LEU A 423 -14.69 -11.43 -8.15
CA LEU A 423 -15.35 -10.27 -7.57
C LEU A 423 -14.58 -9.70 -6.38
N HIS A 424 -14.60 -8.38 -6.26
CA HIS A 424 -14.07 -7.62 -5.13
C HIS A 424 -15.20 -7.11 -4.22
N GLY A 425 -14.87 -6.84 -2.95
CA GLY A 425 -15.73 -6.13 -2.01
C GLY A 425 -16.20 -7.03 -0.87
N ASN A 426 -17.01 -6.50 0.04
CA ASN A 426 -17.80 -7.30 0.97
C ASN A 426 -19.29 -7.07 0.65
N LYS A 427 -19.84 -5.96 1.14
CA LYS A 427 -21.20 -5.50 0.84
C LYS A 427 -21.39 -5.11 -0.64
N SER A 428 -20.39 -4.52 -1.28
CA SER A 428 -20.50 -4.05 -2.67
C SER A 428 -20.67 -5.15 -3.71
N ARG A 429 -20.47 -6.42 -3.34
CA ARG A 429 -20.81 -7.57 -4.20
C ARG A 429 -22.31 -7.71 -4.41
N TYR A 430 -23.14 -7.09 -3.57
CA TYR A 430 -24.59 -7.16 -3.67
C TYR A 430 -25.16 -6.14 -4.67
N TYR A 431 -24.41 -5.10 -5.03
CA TYR A 431 -24.86 -4.10 -5.99
C TYR A 431 -24.97 -4.65 -7.41
N PRO A 432 -25.89 -4.14 -8.25
CA PRO A 432 -25.96 -4.53 -9.67
C PRO A 432 -24.61 -4.36 -10.38
N LYS A 433 -23.95 -3.23 -10.16
CA LYS A 433 -22.58 -2.92 -10.63
C LYS A 433 -21.56 -3.36 -9.59
N LYS A 434 -20.93 -4.52 -9.76
CA LYS A 434 -19.92 -5.11 -8.85
C LYS A 434 -18.50 -4.86 -9.34
N SER A 435 -17.55 -4.82 -8.40
CA SER A 435 -16.12 -4.66 -8.65
C SER A 435 -15.42 -5.98 -9.05
N PHE A 436 -14.35 -5.91 -9.84
CA PHE A 436 -13.55 -7.06 -10.26
C PHE A 436 -12.10 -6.97 -9.78
N ARG A 437 -11.50 -8.10 -9.40
CA ARG A 437 -10.06 -8.27 -9.19
C ARG A 437 -9.49 -9.01 -10.38
N LEU A 438 -8.36 -8.53 -10.89
CA LEU A 438 -7.61 -9.13 -11.98
C LEU A 438 -6.28 -9.67 -11.43
N TYR A 439 -5.91 -10.88 -11.83
CA TYR A 439 -4.74 -11.60 -11.31
C TYR A 439 -3.85 -12.08 -12.46
N ALA A 440 -2.63 -11.54 -12.54
CA ALA A 440 -1.58 -12.10 -13.39
C ALA A 440 -0.92 -13.28 -12.67
N ARG A 441 -1.01 -14.48 -13.24
CA ARG A 441 -0.49 -15.72 -12.65
C ARG A 441 -0.02 -16.70 -13.70
N SER A 442 0.97 -17.51 -13.34
CA SER A 442 1.55 -18.56 -14.17
C SER A 442 0.59 -19.70 -14.51
N ASP A 443 -0.52 -19.80 -13.76
CA ASP A 443 -1.62 -20.70 -14.05
C ASP A 443 -2.38 -20.31 -15.34
N TYR A 444 -2.33 -19.03 -15.75
CA TYR A 444 -3.06 -18.49 -16.90
C TYR A 444 -2.15 -18.01 -18.05
N SER A 445 -1.00 -17.43 -17.74
CA SER A 445 -0.06 -16.87 -18.72
C SER A 445 1.38 -17.25 -18.37
N SER A 446 2.34 -17.11 -19.29
CA SER A 446 3.77 -17.25 -18.94
C SER A 446 4.23 -16.16 -17.99
N GLU A 447 3.57 -14.99 -18.04
CA GLU A 447 3.89 -13.81 -17.24
C GLU A 447 3.07 -13.80 -15.93
N ASN A 448 3.73 -13.45 -14.83
CA ASN A 448 3.12 -13.31 -13.50
C ASN A 448 2.77 -11.86 -13.14
N THR A 449 2.96 -10.92 -14.07
CA THR A 449 2.66 -9.50 -13.93
C THR A 449 1.93 -8.99 -15.17
N PHE A 450 1.24 -7.87 -15.03
CA PHE A 450 0.72 -7.03 -16.09
C PHE A 450 1.84 -6.05 -16.48
N GLY A 451 2.56 -6.36 -17.55
CA GLY A 451 3.77 -5.65 -17.96
C GLY A 451 3.51 -4.33 -18.69
N TYR A 452 2.89 -3.36 -18.01
CA TYR A 452 2.69 -2.00 -18.51
C TYR A 452 2.60 -1.00 -17.35
N PRO A 453 3.23 0.19 -17.44
CA PRO A 453 3.09 1.25 -16.44
C PRO A 453 1.71 1.91 -16.57
N LEU A 454 0.72 1.36 -15.86
CA LEU A 454 -0.69 1.76 -15.98
C LEU A 454 -1.03 3.09 -15.27
N PHE A 455 -0.15 3.61 -14.42
CA PHE A 455 -0.38 4.83 -13.63
C PHE A 455 0.80 5.80 -13.80
N GLU A 456 0.52 7.09 -14.00
CA GLU A 456 1.51 8.11 -14.41
C GLU A 456 2.67 8.32 -13.43
N SER A 457 2.53 7.94 -12.15
CA SER A 457 3.54 8.18 -11.11
C SER A 457 4.66 7.13 -11.06
N GLU A 458 4.67 6.10 -11.92
CA GLU A 458 5.42 4.85 -11.67
C GLU A 458 6.02 4.22 -12.94
N ASP A 459 6.94 4.93 -13.59
CA ASP A 459 7.53 4.59 -14.89
C ASP A 459 8.21 3.20 -15.00
N ASP A 460 8.36 2.43 -13.92
CA ASP A 460 8.99 1.09 -13.91
C ASP A 460 8.23 0.03 -13.07
N GLN A 461 7.00 0.30 -12.61
CA GLN A 461 6.30 -0.62 -11.71
C GLN A 461 5.54 -1.73 -12.44
N GLU A 462 5.76 -2.98 -12.01
CA GLU A 462 5.00 -4.15 -12.47
C GLU A 462 3.86 -4.48 -11.49
N TYR A 463 2.66 -4.75 -12.01
CA TYR A 463 1.49 -5.09 -11.20
C TYR A 463 1.14 -6.56 -11.37
N ASN A 464 1.08 -7.34 -10.29
CA ASN A 464 0.55 -8.70 -10.39
C ASN A 464 -0.98 -8.78 -10.16
N ARG A 465 -1.56 -7.72 -9.62
CA ARG A 465 -2.98 -7.62 -9.26
C ARG A 465 -3.50 -6.23 -9.52
N LEU A 466 -4.66 -6.15 -10.16
CA LEU A 466 -5.38 -4.91 -10.41
C LEU A 466 -6.81 -5.01 -9.88
N LEU A 467 -7.40 -3.86 -9.59
CA LEU A 467 -8.79 -3.75 -9.16
C LEU A 467 -9.55 -2.85 -10.14
N LEU A 468 -10.67 -3.35 -10.66
CA LEU A 468 -11.68 -2.52 -11.30
C LEU A 468 -12.76 -2.25 -10.26
N ARG A 469 -12.63 -1.12 -9.54
CA ARG A 469 -13.56 -0.71 -8.49
C ARG A 469 -14.78 -0.04 -9.12
N ASN A 470 -15.96 -0.41 -8.65
CA ASN A 470 -17.24 0.22 -9.00
C ASN A 470 -17.50 1.53 -8.22
N SER A 471 -16.51 2.03 -7.48
CA SER A 471 -16.59 3.15 -6.53
C SER A 471 -17.35 2.88 -5.21
N GLY A 472 -17.49 1.62 -4.79
CA GLY A 472 -17.93 1.30 -3.43
C GLY A 472 -19.38 1.74 -3.16
N ASN A 473 -19.60 2.48 -2.07
CA ASN A 473 -20.91 3.07 -1.73
C ASN A 473 -21.21 4.36 -2.52
N ASP A 474 -20.29 4.81 -3.38
CA ASP A 474 -20.47 5.96 -4.29
C ASP A 474 -20.84 5.51 -5.72
N TRP A 475 -21.04 4.20 -5.95
CA TRP A 475 -21.30 3.63 -7.28
C TRP A 475 -22.56 4.18 -7.98
N ASP A 476 -23.57 4.58 -7.20
CA ASP A 476 -24.85 5.17 -7.62
C ASP A 476 -24.88 6.70 -7.49
N LYS A 477 -23.74 7.32 -7.17
CA LYS A 477 -23.57 8.76 -6.99
C LYS A 477 -22.57 9.32 -7.99
N THR A 478 -21.35 9.66 -7.56
CA THR A 478 -20.37 10.35 -8.42
C THR A 478 -19.50 9.41 -9.23
N SER A 479 -19.32 8.15 -8.78
CA SER A 479 -18.39 7.16 -9.35
C SER A 479 -16.89 7.52 -9.26
N PHE A 480 -16.54 8.49 -8.41
CA PHE A 480 -15.16 8.93 -8.25
C PHE A 480 -14.77 9.42 -6.85
N ARG A 481 -15.68 9.49 -5.88
CA ARG A 481 -15.42 10.09 -4.56
C ARG A 481 -14.18 9.56 -3.85
N ASP A 482 -14.03 8.25 -3.76
CA ASP A 482 -12.85 7.60 -3.18
C ASP A 482 -11.58 7.87 -4.01
N ALA A 483 -11.69 7.98 -5.33
CA ALA A 483 -10.55 8.35 -6.18
C ALA A 483 -10.12 9.81 -5.96
N PHE A 484 -11.08 10.72 -5.91
CA PHE A 484 -10.85 12.13 -5.62
C PHE A 484 -10.14 12.33 -4.28
N ILE A 485 -10.56 11.64 -3.21
CA ILE A 485 -9.92 11.76 -1.89
C ILE A 485 -8.47 11.26 -1.93
N GLN A 486 -8.23 10.13 -2.61
CA GLN A 486 -6.89 9.55 -2.74
C GLN A 486 -5.94 10.44 -3.56
N GLU A 487 -6.44 11.07 -4.63
CA GLU A 487 -5.68 12.04 -5.43
C GLU A 487 -5.45 13.35 -4.66
N LEU A 488 -6.41 13.78 -3.83
CA LEU A 488 -6.27 15.01 -3.04
C LEU A 488 -5.13 14.91 -2.02
N ILE A 489 -4.88 13.72 -1.47
CA ILE A 489 -3.80 13.47 -0.49
C ILE A 489 -2.51 12.99 -1.15
N GLU A 490 -2.30 13.27 -2.43
CA GLU A 490 -1.17 12.73 -3.18
C GLU A 490 0.21 12.97 -2.54
N GLY A 491 0.39 14.11 -1.87
CA GLY A 491 1.63 14.50 -1.18
C GLY A 491 1.77 14.01 0.26
N PHE A 492 0.80 13.28 0.82
CA PHE A 492 0.87 12.80 2.20
C PHE A 492 1.81 11.58 2.31
N ASP A 493 2.51 11.42 3.44
CA ASP A 493 3.34 10.24 3.74
C ASP A 493 2.48 9.04 4.16
N VAL A 494 1.60 8.58 3.27
CA VAL A 494 0.71 7.42 3.50
C VAL A 494 0.64 6.52 2.27
N GLU A 495 0.39 5.24 2.48
CA GLU A 495 0.07 4.36 1.36
C GLU A 495 -1.33 4.70 0.83
N LYS A 496 -1.39 4.97 -0.47
CA LYS A 496 -2.57 5.35 -1.25
C LYS A 496 -2.77 4.40 -2.42
N GLN A 497 -3.98 4.37 -2.98
CA GLN A 497 -4.29 3.54 -4.14
C GLN A 497 -4.19 4.36 -5.43
N ALA A 498 -3.21 4.01 -6.28
CA ALA A 498 -3.11 4.59 -7.63
C ALA A 498 -4.41 4.40 -8.42
N TYR A 499 -4.68 5.33 -9.33
CA TYR A 499 -5.99 5.56 -9.93
C TYR A 499 -5.90 5.80 -11.43
N GLU A 500 -6.83 5.21 -12.18
CA GLU A 500 -7.13 5.60 -13.56
C GLU A 500 -8.63 5.30 -13.85
N PRO A 501 -9.44 6.24 -14.35
CA PRO A 501 -10.80 5.92 -14.76
C PRO A 501 -10.79 5.09 -16.05
N ALA A 502 -11.71 4.14 -16.19
CA ALA A 502 -11.77 3.26 -17.35
C ALA A 502 -13.20 2.93 -17.77
N LEU A 503 -13.41 2.72 -19.07
CA LEU A 503 -14.63 2.12 -19.59
C LEU A 503 -14.49 0.60 -19.60
N LEU A 504 -15.39 -0.09 -18.87
CA LEU A 504 -15.38 -1.55 -18.83
C LEU A 504 -16.27 -2.14 -19.94
N TYR A 505 -15.73 -3.12 -20.63
CA TYR A 505 -16.45 -4.03 -21.51
C TYR A 505 -16.33 -5.47 -21.00
N VAL A 506 -17.45 -6.19 -20.91
CA VAL A 506 -17.46 -7.61 -20.54
C VAL A 506 -18.10 -8.41 -21.66
N ASN A 507 -17.33 -9.33 -22.26
CA ASN A 507 -17.74 -10.09 -23.44
C ASN A 507 -18.28 -9.22 -24.59
N GLY A 508 -17.71 -8.03 -24.77
CA GLY A 508 -18.09 -7.08 -25.82
C GLY A 508 -19.25 -6.15 -25.45
N GLU A 509 -19.93 -6.37 -24.33
CA GLU A 509 -20.97 -5.46 -23.85
C GLU A 509 -20.37 -4.33 -23.01
N TYR A 510 -20.90 -3.11 -23.14
CA TYR A 510 -20.54 -1.97 -22.28
C TYR A 510 -21.08 -2.14 -20.86
N TRP A 511 -20.23 -1.89 -19.87
CA TRP A 511 -20.52 -2.07 -18.44
C TRP A 511 -20.37 -0.80 -17.61
N GLY A 512 -20.15 0.36 -18.22
CA GLY A 512 -20.05 1.63 -17.49
C GLY A 512 -18.63 2.00 -17.09
N ILE A 513 -18.56 3.05 -16.29
CA ILE A 513 -17.30 3.61 -15.78
C ILE A 513 -16.83 2.81 -14.57
N TYR A 514 -15.57 2.41 -14.54
CA TYR A 514 -14.91 1.77 -13.41
C TYR A 514 -13.64 2.54 -13.06
N ASN A 515 -13.14 2.39 -11.84
CA ASN A 515 -11.84 2.92 -11.46
C ASN A 515 -10.86 1.75 -11.52
N LEU A 516 -9.91 1.80 -12.46
CA LEU A 516 -8.73 0.95 -12.43
C LEU A 516 -7.86 1.43 -11.27
N ARG A 517 -7.51 0.50 -10.37
CA ARG A 517 -6.80 0.79 -9.14
C ARG A 517 -5.66 -0.18 -8.93
N GLU A 518 -4.57 0.33 -8.39
CA GLU A 518 -3.63 -0.52 -7.67
C GLU A 518 -4.32 -1.14 -6.45
N ARG A 519 -3.99 -2.40 -6.16
CA ARG A 519 -4.59 -3.13 -5.05
C ARG A 519 -3.58 -3.28 -3.91
N ILE A 520 -3.84 -2.56 -2.81
CA ILE A 520 -3.12 -2.76 -1.55
C ILE A 520 -3.64 -4.03 -0.87
N ASP A 521 -2.94 -5.14 -1.13
CA ASP A 521 -3.21 -6.43 -0.51
C ASP A 521 -1.91 -7.11 -0.04
N ASP A 522 -1.98 -8.41 0.21
CA ASP A 522 -0.87 -9.15 0.80
C ASP A 522 0.38 -9.22 -0.11
N ASP A 523 0.24 -9.01 -1.43
CA ASP A 523 1.37 -9.00 -2.37
C ASP A 523 1.90 -7.59 -2.62
N TYR A 524 1.13 -6.54 -2.29
CA TYR A 524 1.46 -5.14 -2.59
C TYR A 524 2.88 -4.77 -2.14
N PHE A 525 3.27 -5.12 -0.92
CA PHE A 525 4.55 -4.72 -0.36
C PHE A 525 5.76 -5.39 -1.02
N GLU A 526 5.60 -6.59 -1.59
CA GLU A 526 6.66 -7.24 -2.35
C GLU A 526 6.88 -6.52 -3.68
N PHE A 527 5.81 -6.21 -4.41
CA PHE A 527 5.92 -5.54 -5.72
C PHE A 527 6.28 -4.07 -5.60
N LYS A 528 5.75 -3.38 -4.58
CA LYS A 528 5.96 -1.95 -4.35
C LYS A 528 7.30 -1.64 -3.70
N TYR A 529 7.67 -2.39 -2.67
CA TYR A 529 8.83 -2.08 -1.82
C TYR A 529 9.90 -3.17 -1.81
N GLY A 530 9.69 -4.31 -2.49
CA GLY A 530 10.60 -5.45 -2.40
C GLY A 530 10.57 -6.17 -1.05
N ILE A 531 9.56 -5.90 -0.20
CA ILE A 531 9.45 -6.48 1.14
C ILE A 531 8.74 -7.82 1.04
N LEU A 532 9.50 -8.90 1.20
CA LEU A 532 8.96 -10.26 1.19
C LEU A 532 8.04 -10.53 2.39
N GLU A 533 7.07 -11.43 2.24
CA GLU A 533 6.10 -11.83 3.27
C GLU A 533 6.76 -12.22 4.62
N ASP A 534 7.91 -12.89 4.56
CA ASP A 534 8.70 -13.29 5.74
C ASP A 534 9.24 -12.08 6.53
N ASN A 535 9.33 -10.90 5.91
CA ASN A 535 9.89 -9.67 6.45
C ASN A 535 8.86 -8.58 6.75
N ILE A 536 7.55 -8.87 6.68
CA ILE A 536 6.49 -7.90 7.05
C ILE A 536 5.63 -8.41 8.21
N ASP A 537 5.09 -7.49 9.01
CA ASP A 537 3.88 -7.68 9.80
C ASP A 537 2.81 -6.73 9.23
N TYR A 538 1.66 -7.27 8.79
CA TYR A 538 0.56 -6.50 8.20
C TYR A 538 -0.76 -6.86 8.90
N LEU A 539 -1.43 -5.85 9.44
CA LEU A 539 -2.56 -5.99 10.34
C LEU A 539 -3.76 -5.14 9.86
N GLU A 540 -4.95 -5.51 10.33
CA GLU A 540 -6.20 -4.77 10.14
C GLU A 540 -7.08 -4.84 11.39
N GLY A 541 -8.03 -3.91 11.53
CA GLY A 541 -8.95 -3.87 12.66
C GLY A 541 -8.22 -3.77 14.01
N ASP A 542 -8.69 -4.51 15.03
CA ASP A 542 -8.07 -4.56 16.36
C ASP A 542 -6.82 -5.48 16.41
N GLY A 543 -5.89 -5.29 15.47
CA GLY A 543 -4.66 -6.07 15.35
C GLY A 543 -4.88 -7.49 14.85
N GLU A 544 -5.89 -7.69 14.01
CA GLU A 544 -6.10 -8.92 13.26
C GLU A 544 -4.96 -9.12 12.27
N VAL A 545 -4.44 -10.35 12.17
CA VAL A 545 -3.24 -10.64 11.37
C VAL A 545 -3.63 -10.95 9.94
N ARG A 546 -3.16 -10.12 9.00
CA ARG A 546 -3.15 -10.46 7.56
C ARG A 546 -1.89 -11.22 7.20
N ILE A 547 -0.72 -10.69 7.56
CA ILE A 547 0.61 -11.31 7.37
C ILE A 547 1.43 -11.19 8.66
N GLY A 548 2.26 -12.19 8.95
CA GLY A 548 3.22 -12.13 10.05
C GLY A 548 2.57 -12.38 11.41
N ASN A 549 2.72 -11.45 12.35
CA ASN A 549 2.11 -11.54 13.69
C ASN A 549 1.87 -10.15 14.30
N ASN A 550 1.08 -10.09 15.38
CA ASN A 550 0.70 -8.84 16.05
C ASN A 550 1.42 -8.57 17.38
N ILE A 551 2.46 -9.35 17.72
CA ILE A 551 3.11 -9.26 19.06
C ILE A 551 3.75 -7.89 19.26
N HIS A 552 4.45 -7.37 18.26
CA HIS A 552 5.09 -6.06 18.36
C HIS A 552 4.07 -4.92 18.47
N TYR A 553 2.96 -4.99 17.74
CA TYR A 553 1.88 -4.02 17.82
C TYR A 553 1.25 -4.01 19.21
N LYS A 554 0.81 -5.19 19.69
CA LYS A 554 0.16 -5.31 21.00
C LYS A 554 1.09 -4.92 22.16
N ASN A 555 2.40 -5.15 22.04
CA ASN A 555 3.37 -4.66 23.04
C ASN A 555 3.46 -3.12 23.06
N MET A 556 3.46 -2.48 21.88
CA MET A 556 3.49 -1.02 21.76
C MET A 556 2.21 -0.41 22.34
N THR A 557 1.03 -0.93 21.97
CA THR A 557 -0.25 -0.42 22.48
C THR A 557 -0.40 -0.64 23.98
N SER A 558 -0.05 -1.82 24.51
CA SER A 558 -0.06 -2.04 25.97
C SER A 558 0.97 -1.17 26.70
N TYR A 559 2.11 -0.85 26.08
CA TYR A 559 3.05 0.11 26.66
C TYR A 559 2.46 1.52 26.73
N MET A 560 1.71 1.96 25.73
CA MET A 560 0.96 3.23 25.78
C MET A 560 -0.10 3.22 26.89
N GLU A 561 -0.83 2.12 27.06
CA GLU A 561 -1.88 2.00 28.10
C GLU A 561 -1.31 1.97 29.53
N ASP A 562 -0.15 1.34 29.72
CA ASP A 562 0.47 1.13 31.03
C ASP A 562 1.35 2.32 31.50
N ASN A 563 1.61 3.32 30.63
CA ASN A 563 2.54 4.41 30.92
C ASN A 563 1.95 5.79 30.55
N ASP A 564 2.40 6.84 31.23
CA ASP A 564 1.95 8.21 30.94
C ASP A 564 2.74 8.80 29.77
N VAL A 565 2.11 8.93 28.60
CA VAL A 565 2.73 9.44 27.37
C VAL A 565 3.15 10.92 27.47
N ARG A 566 2.70 11.64 28.51
CA ARG A 566 3.18 13.00 28.82
C ARG A 566 4.66 13.00 29.24
N ASP A 567 5.21 11.86 29.64
CA ASP A 567 6.64 11.70 29.92
C ASP A 567 7.44 11.63 28.60
N PRO A 568 8.40 12.54 28.36
CA PRO A 568 9.23 12.53 27.15
C PRO A 568 9.97 11.22 26.89
N ASP A 569 10.40 10.50 27.94
CA ASP A 569 11.11 9.23 27.80
C ASP A 569 10.17 8.10 27.34
N VAL A 570 8.89 8.17 27.73
CA VAL A 570 7.83 7.24 27.30
C VAL A 570 7.45 7.53 25.85
N TYR A 571 7.22 8.81 25.53
CA TYR A 571 6.94 9.25 24.15
C TYR A 571 8.05 8.84 23.19
N GLN A 572 9.32 9.05 23.56
CA GLN A 572 10.45 8.63 22.75
C GLN A 572 10.41 7.11 22.44
N GLN A 573 10.17 6.27 23.45
CA GLN A 573 10.08 4.80 23.25
C GLN A 573 8.92 4.38 22.34
N ILE A 574 7.84 5.15 22.32
CA ILE A 574 6.72 4.94 21.40
C ILE A 574 7.12 5.31 19.97
N THR A 575 7.71 6.49 19.76
CA THR A 575 8.11 6.99 18.43
C THR A 575 9.28 6.22 17.79
N GLU A 576 10.01 5.41 18.56
CA GLU A 576 10.97 4.42 18.03
C GLU A 576 10.26 3.27 17.29
N GLN A 577 8.98 3.03 17.57
CA GLN A 577 8.17 1.95 17.02
C GLN A 577 7.05 2.44 16.09
N LEU A 578 6.69 3.72 16.17
CA LEU A 578 5.63 4.38 15.42
C LEU A 578 6.22 5.41 14.46
N ASP A 579 5.79 5.39 13.20
CA ASP A 579 6.07 6.48 12.28
C ASP A 579 5.09 7.63 12.53
N VAL A 580 5.57 8.69 13.17
CA VAL A 580 4.72 9.78 13.68
C VAL A 580 4.14 10.61 12.54
N ASN A 581 4.93 10.89 11.50
CA ASN A 581 4.49 11.73 10.38
C ASN A 581 3.40 11.02 9.58
N ASN A 582 3.65 9.77 9.18
CA ASN A 582 2.64 8.92 8.55
C ASN A 582 1.36 8.80 9.39
N PHE A 583 1.47 8.63 10.71
CA PHE A 583 0.29 8.53 11.57
C PHE A 583 -0.48 9.86 11.65
N ILE A 584 0.20 11.00 11.71
CA ILE A 584 -0.43 12.33 11.69
C ILE A 584 -1.15 12.54 10.36
N ASP A 585 -0.48 12.30 9.23
CA ASP A 585 -1.04 12.45 7.88
C ASP A 585 -2.26 11.56 7.67
N TYR A 586 -2.18 10.29 8.09
CA TYR A 586 -3.31 9.34 8.06
C TYR A 586 -4.53 9.88 8.81
N ASN A 587 -4.35 10.34 10.05
CA ASN A 587 -5.46 10.85 10.84
C ASN A 587 -6.02 12.16 10.24
N ILE A 588 -5.16 13.07 9.76
CA ILE A 588 -5.60 14.32 9.14
C ILE A 588 -6.41 14.05 7.87
N ALA A 589 -5.97 13.13 7.02
CA ALA A 589 -6.70 12.74 5.80
C ALA A 589 -8.12 12.26 6.14
N GLU A 590 -8.25 11.32 7.08
CA GLU A 590 -9.54 10.74 7.48
C GLU A 590 -10.46 11.77 8.18
N ILE A 591 -9.88 12.63 9.04
CA ILE A 591 -10.62 13.68 9.77
C ILE A 591 -11.12 14.76 8.82
N TYR A 592 -10.26 15.26 7.92
CA TYR A 592 -10.63 16.29 6.95
C TYR A 592 -11.71 15.76 6.00
N ALA A 593 -11.50 14.57 5.43
CA ALA A 593 -12.46 13.93 4.52
C ALA A 593 -13.79 13.58 5.20
N ARG A 594 -13.82 13.53 6.54
CA ARG A 594 -14.94 13.03 7.34
C ARG A 594 -15.30 11.60 6.93
N ASN A 595 -14.32 10.72 6.94
CA ASN A 595 -14.61 9.30 6.79
C ASN A 595 -15.12 8.75 8.13
N THR A 596 -16.43 8.46 8.20
CA THR A 596 -17.05 7.93 9.43
C THR A 596 -17.25 6.41 9.43
N ASP A 597 -16.74 5.70 8.42
CA ASP A 597 -16.59 4.24 8.52
C ASP A 597 -15.26 3.90 9.25
N TRP A 598 -14.31 4.81 9.20
CA TRP A 598 -13.15 4.92 10.10
C TRP A 598 -13.59 5.52 11.46
N PRO A 599 -12.91 5.26 12.62
CA PRO A 599 -11.68 4.50 12.81
C PRO A 599 -11.85 3.00 13.08
N SER A 600 -13.05 2.51 13.44
CA SER A 600 -13.21 1.07 13.75
C SER A 600 -13.13 0.16 12.53
N ASN A 601 -13.45 0.68 11.35
CA ASN A 601 -13.30 0.01 10.07
C ASN A 601 -12.33 0.79 9.16
N ASN A 602 -12.02 0.25 7.99
CA ASN A 602 -11.15 0.86 6.97
C ASN A 602 -9.77 1.29 7.49
N ASN A 603 -9.26 0.59 8.51
CA ASN A 603 -7.92 0.78 9.06
C ASN A 603 -7.05 -0.44 8.73
N ARG A 604 -5.85 -0.17 8.22
CA ARG A 604 -4.79 -1.16 7.99
C ARG A 604 -3.44 -0.55 8.28
N TYR A 605 -2.56 -1.35 8.82
CA TYR A 605 -1.25 -0.89 9.26
C TYR A 605 -0.20 -1.99 9.19
N TRP A 606 1.02 -1.60 8.89
CA TRP A 606 2.11 -2.52 8.59
C TRP A 606 3.44 -2.03 9.16
N ARG A 607 4.40 -2.94 9.25
CA ARG A 607 5.81 -2.61 9.48
C ARG A 607 6.74 -3.63 8.82
N GLU A 608 7.91 -3.17 8.41
CA GLU A 608 9.00 -4.07 8.01
C GLU A 608 9.70 -4.66 9.25
N LYS A 609 10.11 -5.92 9.19
CA LYS A 609 10.87 -6.62 10.24
C LYS A 609 12.38 -6.54 9.97
N PRO A 610 13.21 -6.61 11.02
CA PRO A 610 12.83 -6.70 12.43
C PRO A 610 12.52 -5.34 13.10
N ASN A 611 12.99 -4.23 12.54
CA ASN A 611 13.09 -2.93 13.21
C ASN A 611 12.32 -1.80 12.52
N GLY A 612 11.45 -2.09 11.56
CA GLY A 612 10.61 -1.08 10.92
C GLY A 612 9.55 -0.54 11.88
N LYS A 613 9.14 0.71 11.62
CA LYS A 613 8.10 1.41 12.36
C LYS A 613 6.72 1.05 11.81
N TRP A 614 5.69 1.12 12.65
CA TRP A 614 4.30 0.99 12.23
C TRP A 614 3.88 2.19 11.40
N ARG A 615 3.23 1.89 10.26
CA ARG A 615 2.67 2.83 9.29
C ARG A 615 1.23 2.44 8.96
N TRP A 616 0.40 3.42 8.61
CA TRP A 616 -1.02 3.30 8.27
C TRP A 616 -1.28 3.65 6.82
N THR A 617 -2.28 2.96 6.27
CA THR A 617 -2.72 3.08 4.88
C THR A 617 -4.11 3.72 4.83
N VAL A 618 -4.31 4.70 3.94
CA VAL A 618 -5.64 5.28 3.66
C VAL A 618 -6.31 4.50 2.54
N PHE A 619 -7.50 3.95 2.76
CA PHE A 619 -8.27 3.25 1.74
C PHE A 619 -9.77 3.24 2.07
N ASP A 620 -10.61 3.06 1.05
CA ASP A 620 -12.08 2.96 1.23
C ASP A 620 -12.68 4.19 1.92
N THR A 621 -12.52 5.33 1.24
CA THR A 621 -12.88 6.66 1.73
C THR A 621 -14.22 7.16 1.19
N ASP A 622 -15.01 6.30 0.53
CA ASP A 622 -16.29 6.70 -0.09
C ASP A 622 -17.39 7.15 0.89
N PHE A 623 -17.16 7.07 2.21
CA PHE A 623 -18.01 7.68 3.23
C PHE A 623 -17.70 9.16 3.49
N GLY A 624 -16.61 9.69 2.93
CA GLY A 624 -16.20 11.08 3.06
C GLY A 624 -16.90 12.08 2.13
N PHE A 625 -16.54 13.35 2.27
CA PHE A 625 -16.92 14.45 1.36
C PHE A 625 -18.44 14.63 1.14
N GLY A 626 -19.25 14.37 2.16
CA GLY A 626 -20.71 14.55 2.07
C GLY A 626 -21.51 13.31 1.66
N ALA A 627 -20.88 12.13 1.57
CA ALA A 627 -21.61 10.89 1.26
C ALA A 627 -22.67 10.53 2.31
N ILE A 628 -22.43 10.89 3.58
CA ILE A 628 -23.32 10.77 4.74
C ILE A 628 -23.63 12.18 5.25
N GLY A 629 -24.87 12.47 5.65
CA GLY A 629 -25.23 13.77 6.27
C GLY A 629 -25.57 14.91 5.30
N GLY A 630 -25.30 14.78 3.99
CA GLY A 630 -25.73 15.75 2.98
C GLY A 630 -25.12 17.15 3.16
N GLU A 631 -25.96 18.19 3.00
CA GLU A 631 -25.57 19.61 3.00
C GLU A 631 -24.98 20.13 4.32
N THR A 632 -25.05 19.39 5.43
CA THR A 632 -24.41 19.76 6.70
C THR A 632 -23.22 18.86 7.04
N SER A 633 -22.79 17.99 6.12
CA SER A 633 -21.71 17.04 6.40
C SER A 633 -20.41 17.73 6.83
N TYR A 634 -20.11 18.92 6.31
CA TYR A 634 -18.86 19.63 6.62
C TYR A 634 -18.79 20.18 8.05
N THR A 635 -19.90 20.22 8.81
CA THR A 635 -19.93 20.73 10.19
C THR A 635 -19.58 19.68 11.24
N HIS A 636 -19.47 18.40 10.85
CA HIS A 636 -19.21 17.30 11.79
C HIS A 636 -17.83 17.40 12.44
N HIS A 637 -17.79 17.30 13.76
CA HIS A 637 -16.58 17.37 14.57
C HIS A 637 -15.81 16.03 14.57
N THR A 638 -15.20 15.69 13.43
CA THR A 638 -14.56 14.38 13.23
C THR A 638 -13.35 14.13 14.15
N LEU A 639 -12.68 15.18 14.65
CA LEU A 639 -11.59 15.04 15.62
C LEU A 639 -12.09 14.47 16.95
N ASP A 640 -13.11 15.07 17.56
CA ASP A 640 -13.85 14.53 18.73
C ASP A 640 -14.31 13.09 18.49
N PHE A 641 -14.92 12.82 17.35
CA PHE A 641 -15.36 11.48 16.99
C PHE A 641 -14.19 10.48 16.94
N ALA A 642 -13.02 10.89 16.43
CA ALA A 642 -11.82 10.07 16.35
C ALA A 642 -11.10 9.86 17.70
N THR A 643 -11.46 10.63 18.73
CA THR A 643 -10.81 10.62 20.05
C THR A 643 -11.75 10.24 21.19
N GLU A 644 -13.03 9.99 20.90
CA GLU A 644 -14.06 9.61 21.87
C GLU A 644 -13.64 8.40 22.71
N ALA A 645 -13.91 8.47 24.02
CA ALA A 645 -13.59 7.40 24.97
C ALA A 645 -14.84 6.66 25.45
N GLY A 646 -14.69 5.35 25.69
CA GLY A 646 -15.71 4.52 26.33
C GLY A 646 -16.79 3.97 25.40
N ASN A 647 -16.66 4.11 24.08
CA ASN A 647 -17.58 3.48 23.13
C ASN A 647 -17.14 2.03 22.82
N ASP A 648 -18.01 1.04 23.02
CA ASP A 648 -17.71 -0.37 22.73
C ASP A 648 -18.25 -0.85 21.37
N SER A 649 -18.84 0.04 20.56
CA SER A 649 -19.50 -0.30 19.30
C SER A 649 -19.02 0.55 18.11
N TRP A 650 -19.19 0.02 16.89
CA TRP A 650 -18.96 0.76 15.64
C TRP A 650 -19.76 2.09 15.67
N PRO A 651 -19.22 3.21 15.14
CA PRO A 651 -18.07 3.29 14.22
C PRO A 651 -16.71 3.69 14.83
N ASN A 652 -16.65 4.03 16.11
CA ASN A 652 -15.45 4.54 16.78
C ASN A 652 -15.25 3.88 18.17
N THR A 653 -15.12 2.56 18.18
CA THR A 653 -14.81 1.78 19.38
C THR A 653 -13.58 2.30 20.11
N ASP A 654 -13.52 2.07 21.42
CA ASP A 654 -12.48 2.55 22.33
C ASP A 654 -11.08 2.14 21.89
N TRP A 655 -10.91 0.90 21.41
CA TRP A 655 -9.63 0.41 20.89
C TRP A 655 -9.15 1.20 19.66
N SER A 656 -10.08 1.68 18.83
CA SER A 656 -9.77 2.36 17.56
C SER A 656 -9.42 3.83 17.74
N THR A 657 -9.99 4.49 18.76
CA THR A 657 -9.70 5.90 19.11
C THR A 657 -8.54 6.03 20.11
N MET A 658 -8.22 4.96 20.86
CA MET A 658 -7.26 4.98 21.96
C MET A 658 -5.88 5.56 21.58
N MET A 659 -5.34 5.17 20.43
CA MET A 659 -3.97 5.59 20.06
C MET A 659 -3.89 7.10 19.81
N LEU A 660 -4.80 7.65 18.99
CA LEU A 660 -4.82 9.08 18.68
C LEU A 660 -5.08 9.91 19.95
N ARG A 661 -6.14 9.58 20.71
CA ARG A 661 -6.48 10.36 21.93
C ARG A 661 -5.36 10.33 22.96
N THR A 662 -4.65 9.20 23.08
CA THR A 662 -3.51 9.07 24.00
C THR A 662 -2.34 9.92 23.52
N LEU A 663 -1.92 9.81 22.26
CA LEU A 663 -0.80 10.59 21.72
C LEU A 663 -1.04 12.10 21.81
N LEU A 664 -2.29 12.56 21.63
CA LEU A 664 -2.68 13.96 21.79
C LEU A 664 -2.53 14.51 23.22
N GLU A 665 -2.30 13.67 24.23
CA GLU A 665 -1.94 14.12 25.58
C GLU A 665 -0.49 14.61 25.67
N ASN A 666 0.39 14.17 24.76
CA ASN A 666 1.78 14.61 24.68
C ASN A 666 1.89 15.95 23.94
N LYS A 667 2.53 16.94 24.55
CA LYS A 667 2.61 18.30 23.99
C LYS A 667 3.40 18.40 22.68
N GLU A 668 4.38 17.55 22.47
CA GLU A 668 5.15 17.55 21.23
C GLU A 668 4.31 16.98 20.08
N PHE A 669 3.69 15.80 20.28
CA PHE A 669 2.77 15.22 19.29
C PHE A 669 1.58 16.14 19.00
N GLN A 670 0.97 16.71 20.05
CA GLN A 670 -0.14 17.65 19.92
C GLN A 670 0.25 18.86 19.06
N SER A 671 1.43 19.45 19.32
CA SER A 671 1.89 20.62 18.57
C SER A 671 2.13 20.30 17.10
N GLN A 672 2.79 19.17 16.85
CA GLN A 672 3.01 18.68 15.49
C GLN A 672 1.69 18.40 14.76
N PHE A 673 0.74 17.72 15.40
CA PHE A 673 -0.57 17.41 14.83
C PHE A 673 -1.35 18.68 14.44
N ILE A 674 -1.51 19.63 15.37
CA ILE A 674 -2.23 20.89 15.11
C ILE A 674 -1.55 21.69 14.01
N GLY A 675 -0.22 21.74 14.05
CA GLY A 675 0.59 22.47 13.10
C GLY A 675 0.54 21.91 11.70
N THR A 676 0.78 20.60 11.54
CA THR A 676 0.69 19.90 10.25
C THR A 676 -0.73 20.00 9.70
N PHE A 677 -1.77 19.84 10.53
CA PHE A 677 -3.14 20.00 10.07
C PHE A 677 -3.41 21.44 9.60
N SER A 678 -3.05 22.45 10.39
CA SER A 678 -3.15 23.86 10.00
C SER A 678 -2.38 24.15 8.70
N HIS A 679 -1.22 23.52 8.51
CA HIS A 679 -0.43 23.67 7.30
C HIS A 679 -1.18 23.11 6.08
N TYR A 680 -1.68 21.88 6.16
CA TYR A 680 -2.46 21.28 5.07
C TYR A 680 -3.74 22.07 4.76
N LEU A 681 -4.39 22.68 5.74
CA LEU A 681 -5.54 23.57 5.49
C LEU A 681 -5.18 24.81 4.66
N ASN A 682 -3.92 25.27 4.69
CA ASN A 682 -3.44 26.34 3.81
C ASN A 682 -2.95 25.84 2.46
N THR A 683 -2.51 24.59 2.37
CA THR A 683 -1.85 24.05 1.17
C THR A 683 -2.73 23.05 0.45
N THR A 684 -2.79 21.80 0.91
CA THR A 684 -3.48 20.68 0.23
C THR A 684 -5.01 20.81 0.27
N PHE A 685 -5.54 21.28 1.40
CA PHE A 685 -6.96 21.31 1.73
C PHE A 685 -7.57 22.71 1.69
N ASN A 686 -6.86 23.68 1.13
CA ASN A 686 -7.46 25.00 0.89
C ASN A 686 -8.57 24.91 -0.18
N GLU A 687 -9.54 25.83 -0.11
CA GLU A 687 -10.71 25.84 -0.99
C GLU A 687 -10.30 25.76 -2.47
N GLU A 688 -9.37 26.60 -2.91
CA GLU A 688 -8.99 26.71 -4.33
C GLU A 688 -8.47 25.38 -4.88
N LYS A 689 -7.55 24.70 -4.17
CA LYS A 689 -7.00 23.42 -4.63
C LYS A 689 -8.05 22.32 -4.63
N VAL A 690 -8.85 22.22 -3.57
CA VAL A 690 -9.89 21.18 -3.44
C VAL A 690 -10.95 21.34 -4.54
N VAL A 691 -11.44 22.56 -4.75
CA VAL A 691 -12.45 22.89 -5.76
C VAL A 691 -11.88 22.72 -7.18
N SER A 692 -10.65 23.16 -7.44
CA SER A 692 -9.99 22.97 -8.74
C SER A 692 -9.80 21.49 -9.07
N LYS A 693 -9.38 20.67 -8.09
CA LYS A 693 -9.26 19.21 -8.28
C LYS A 693 -10.63 18.59 -8.55
N LEU A 694 -11.69 19.05 -7.89
CA LEU A 694 -13.04 18.56 -8.13
C LEU A 694 -13.55 18.96 -9.53
N ASP A 695 -13.24 20.17 -10.00
CA ASP A 695 -13.55 20.62 -11.36
C ASP A 695 -12.87 19.74 -12.42
N GLU A 696 -11.63 19.32 -12.18
CA GLU A 696 -10.90 18.38 -13.04
C GLU A 696 -11.64 17.04 -13.13
N PHE A 697 -12.06 16.48 -11.98
CA PHE A 697 -12.82 15.24 -11.92
C PHE A 697 -14.21 15.36 -12.57
N GLU A 698 -14.94 16.45 -12.33
CA GLU A 698 -16.25 16.69 -12.96
C GLU A 698 -16.12 16.75 -14.48
N ALA A 699 -15.16 17.54 -14.98
CA ALA A 699 -14.93 17.68 -16.42
C ALA A 699 -14.50 16.37 -17.09
N MET A 700 -13.73 15.54 -16.37
CA MET A 700 -13.27 14.23 -16.81
C MET A 700 -14.43 13.21 -16.91
N TYR A 701 -15.33 13.18 -15.92
CA TYR A 701 -16.41 12.20 -15.85
C TYR A 701 -17.68 12.60 -16.62
N GLU A 702 -18.02 13.88 -16.68
CA GLU A 702 -19.29 14.36 -17.26
C GLU A 702 -19.60 13.78 -18.66
N PRO A 703 -18.65 13.70 -19.61
CA PRO A 703 -18.90 13.16 -20.95
C PRO A 703 -19.33 11.68 -20.95
N GLU A 704 -18.86 10.90 -19.97
CA GLU A 704 -19.06 9.44 -19.92
C GLU A 704 -20.31 9.03 -19.10
N MET A 705 -20.82 9.95 -18.27
CA MET A 705 -21.88 9.64 -17.31
C MET A 705 -23.23 9.33 -17.95
N GLU A 706 -23.59 9.94 -19.09
CA GLU A 706 -24.86 9.63 -19.77
C GLU A 706 -24.96 8.14 -20.11
N LYS A 707 -23.89 7.58 -20.70
CA LYS A 707 -23.83 6.17 -21.08
C LYS A 707 -23.79 5.24 -19.86
N ASN A 708 -23.11 5.64 -18.79
CA ASN A 708 -23.12 4.90 -17.51
C ASN A 708 -24.54 4.85 -16.91
N ILE A 709 -25.25 5.97 -16.87
CA ILE A 709 -26.64 6.06 -16.37
C ILE A 709 -27.59 5.24 -17.25
N GLU A 710 -27.46 5.30 -18.57
CA GLU A 710 -28.28 4.47 -19.47
C GLU A 710 -28.12 2.96 -19.20
N ARG A 711 -26.91 2.53 -18.81
CA ARG A 711 -26.62 1.12 -18.51
C ARG A 711 -27.18 0.66 -17.17
N TRP A 712 -26.97 1.46 -16.12
CA TRP A 712 -27.23 1.05 -14.73
C TRP A 712 -28.51 1.62 -14.13
N GLY A 713 -29.02 2.72 -14.70
CA GLY A 713 -30.12 3.50 -14.13
C GLY A 713 -29.72 4.36 -12.94
N GLU A 714 -28.42 4.47 -12.63
CA GLU A 714 -27.90 5.16 -11.45
C GLU A 714 -26.67 6.04 -11.79
N PRO A 715 -26.57 7.26 -11.21
CA PRO A 715 -27.66 7.97 -10.54
C PRO A 715 -28.86 8.19 -11.49
N ASP A 716 -30.05 8.46 -10.93
CA ASP A 716 -31.31 8.58 -11.67
C ASP A 716 -31.27 9.48 -12.92
N SER A 717 -30.39 10.48 -12.95
CA SER A 717 -30.19 11.38 -14.09
C SER A 717 -28.87 12.16 -14.02
N MET A 718 -28.49 12.81 -15.13
CA MET A 718 -27.38 13.77 -15.16
C MET A 718 -27.58 14.97 -14.22
N GLU A 719 -28.82 15.34 -13.91
CA GLU A 719 -29.10 16.40 -12.93
C GLU A 719 -28.73 15.92 -11.52
N GLN A 720 -29.20 14.73 -11.14
CA GLN A 720 -28.86 14.11 -9.85
C GLN A 720 -27.36 13.83 -9.71
N TRP A 721 -26.67 13.46 -10.79
CA TRP A 721 -25.21 13.33 -10.79
C TRP A 721 -24.53 14.66 -10.44
N ARG A 722 -24.91 15.76 -11.10
CA ARG A 722 -24.36 17.10 -10.81
C ARG A 722 -24.69 17.54 -9.38
N ASP A 723 -25.87 17.22 -8.87
CA ASP A 723 -26.22 17.50 -7.47
C ASP A 723 -25.31 16.74 -6.49
N ASN A 724 -24.98 15.47 -6.77
CA ASN A 724 -24.03 14.70 -5.96
C ASN A 724 -22.61 15.28 -6.01
N VAL A 725 -22.18 15.81 -7.16
CA VAL A 725 -20.89 16.53 -7.29
C VAL A 725 -20.93 17.85 -6.53
N ASN A 726 -22.04 18.59 -6.59
CA ASN A 726 -22.22 19.83 -5.84
C ASN A 726 -22.15 19.62 -4.32
N VAL A 727 -22.64 18.49 -3.79
CA VAL A 727 -22.46 18.15 -2.37
C VAL A 727 -20.98 18.03 -2.00
N MET A 728 -20.15 17.43 -2.86
CA MET A 728 -18.70 17.37 -2.63
C MET A 728 -18.06 18.77 -2.73
N ARG A 729 -18.56 19.60 -3.65
CA ARG A 729 -18.08 20.96 -3.88
C ARG A 729 -18.34 21.85 -2.67
N GLU A 730 -19.57 21.88 -2.19
CA GLU A 730 -19.96 22.64 -1.00
C GLU A 730 -19.18 22.19 0.23
N PHE A 731 -18.95 20.87 0.37
CA PHE A 731 -18.06 20.35 1.41
C PHE A 731 -16.65 20.93 1.29
N GLY A 732 -16.02 20.83 0.11
CA GLY A 732 -14.65 21.30 -0.11
C GLY A 732 -14.47 22.82 0.05
N GLN A 733 -15.52 23.59 -0.19
CA GLN A 733 -15.50 25.06 -0.05
C GLN A 733 -15.34 25.52 1.39
N VAL A 734 -16.04 24.89 2.33
CA VAL A 734 -16.11 25.39 3.71
C VAL A 734 -15.38 24.50 4.72
N ARG A 735 -15.02 23.25 4.37
CA ARG A 735 -14.49 22.29 5.35
C ARG A 735 -13.21 22.76 6.04
N ALA A 736 -12.38 23.58 5.40
CA ALA A 736 -11.14 24.05 6.01
C ALA A 736 -11.42 24.93 7.25
N ASP A 737 -12.38 25.84 7.17
CA ASP A 737 -12.73 26.75 8.27
C ASP A 737 -13.30 26.00 9.48
N TYR A 738 -14.19 25.03 9.24
CA TYR A 738 -14.66 24.14 10.30
C TYR A 738 -13.53 23.30 10.88
N SER A 739 -12.59 22.84 10.06
CA SER A 739 -11.46 22.06 10.56
C SER A 739 -10.60 22.87 11.52
N TYR A 740 -10.37 24.16 11.23
CA TYR A 740 -9.73 25.05 12.20
C TYR A 740 -10.57 25.27 13.46
N ALA A 741 -11.87 25.50 13.32
CA ALA A 741 -12.74 25.68 14.48
C ALA A 741 -12.68 24.46 15.40
N HIS A 742 -12.70 23.25 14.84
CA HIS A 742 -12.56 22.01 15.59
C HIS A 742 -11.19 21.90 16.29
N LEU A 743 -10.10 22.35 15.67
CA LEU A 743 -8.79 22.43 16.34
C LEU A 743 -8.83 23.41 17.52
N ILE A 744 -9.40 24.60 17.33
CA ILE A 744 -9.50 25.63 18.36
C ILE A 744 -10.34 25.16 19.54
N ASP A 745 -11.47 24.51 19.28
CA ASP A 745 -12.37 23.98 20.31
C ASP A 745 -11.77 22.79 21.06
N TYR A 746 -11.21 21.82 20.34
CA TYR A 746 -10.69 20.60 20.96
C TYR A 746 -9.46 20.87 21.84
N PHE A 747 -8.57 21.77 21.40
CA PHE A 747 -7.33 22.08 22.12
C PHE A 747 -7.43 23.32 23.01
N ASP A 748 -8.60 23.96 23.08
CA ASP A 748 -8.87 25.18 23.85
C ASP A 748 -7.92 26.35 23.48
N LEU A 749 -7.69 26.56 22.18
CA LEU A 749 -6.77 27.59 21.66
C LEU A 749 -7.45 28.98 21.66
N ASP A 750 -6.68 30.07 21.66
CA ASP A 750 -7.24 31.43 21.73
C ASP A 750 -7.83 31.92 20.38
N GLY A 751 -7.46 31.30 19.26
CA GLY A 751 -7.95 31.67 17.94
C GLY A 751 -6.92 31.39 16.84
N TYR A 752 -6.77 32.35 15.92
CA TYR A 752 -5.93 32.25 14.73
C TYR A 752 -4.78 33.24 14.73
N ALA A 753 -3.72 32.88 14.00
CA ALA A 753 -2.68 33.79 13.58
C ALA A 753 -2.43 33.66 12.08
N ASN A 754 -2.57 34.76 11.35
CA ASN A 754 -2.15 34.84 9.95
C ASN A 754 -0.66 35.22 9.92
N LEU A 755 0.15 34.37 9.29
CA LEU A 755 1.57 34.57 9.06
C LEU A 755 1.80 34.90 7.60
N THR A 756 2.42 36.04 7.32
CA THR A 756 2.88 36.42 5.98
C THR A 756 4.41 36.41 5.97
N PHE A 757 4.97 35.49 5.20
CA PHE A 757 6.40 35.34 4.99
C PHE A 757 6.84 36.23 3.82
N HIS A 758 7.91 36.99 4.04
CA HIS A 758 8.57 37.83 3.04
C HIS A 758 10.03 37.38 2.93
N MET A 759 10.31 36.48 2.00
CA MET A 759 11.62 35.89 1.76
C MET A 759 12.46 36.77 0.84
N GLU A 760 13.75 36.91 1.17
CA GLU A 760 14.72 37.62 0.34
C GLU A 760 15.39 36.65 -0.66
N GLY A 761 15.79 37.14 -1.83
CA GLY A 761 16.57 36.34 -2.77
C GLY A 761 15.83 35.11 -3.32
N ASN A 762 16.52 33.96 -3.36
CA ASN A 762 16.04 32.69 -3.90
C ASN A 762 16.03 31.59 -2.82
N HIS A 763 15.69 31.96 -1.59
CA HIS A 763 15.56 31.00 -0.49
C HIS A 763 14.32 30.11 -0.70
N SER A 764 14.44 28.81 -0.41
CA SER A 764 13.27 27.95 -0.24
C SER A 764 12.72 28.09 1.18
N LEU A 765 11.42 27.87 1.34
CA LEU A 765 10.72 27.93 2.62
C LEU A 765 9.90 26.65 2.77
N GLU A 766 10.09 25.98 3.88
CA GLU A 766 9.34 24.78 4.26
C GLU A 766 8.68 25.00 5.62
N VAL A 767 7.45 24.51 5.77
CA VAL A 767 6.74 24.48 7.05
C VAL A 767 6.33 23.04 7.32
N TYR A 768 6.76 22.48 8.46
CA TYR A 768 6.68 21.05 8.76
C TYR A 768 7.26 20.13 7.67
N GLY A 769 8.33 20.57 7.01
CA GLY A 769 9.03 19.80 5.98
C GLY A 769 8.39 19.84 4.59
N GLU A 770 7.30 20.59 4.41
CA GLU A 770 6.63 20.79 3.13
C GLU A 770 6.95 22.16 2.53
N GLU A 771 7.38 22.19 1.26
CA GLU A 771 7.74 23.42 0.57
C GLU A 771 6.50 24.27 0.25
N VAL A 772 6.54 25.57 0.57
CA VAL A 772 5.45 26.49 0.25
C VAL A 772 5.69 27.24 -1.07
N PRO A 773 4.65 27.46 -1.90
CA PRO A 773 4.80 28.15 -3.17
C PRO A 773 4.96 29.67 -2.96
N LEU A 774 6.19 30.15 -2.89
CA LEU A 774 6.51 31.58 -2.77
C LEU A 774 6.17 32.34 -4.06
N GLU A 775 5.22 33.27 -4.00
CA GLU A 775 4.90 34.18 -5.09
C GLU A 775 5.65 35.51 -4.93
N ASN A 776 6.65 35.75 -5.80
CA ASN A 776 7.55 36.91 -5.69
C ASN A 776 8.28 37.02 -4.33
N GLY A 777 8.55 35.88 -3.69
CA GLY A 777 9.17 35.81 -2.37
C GLY A 777 8.17 35.96 -1.22
N GLU A 778 6.87 36.03 -1.49
CA GLU A 778 5.85 36.13 -0.45
C GLU A 778 4.98 34.87 -0.39
N TRP A 779 4.58 34.47 0.82
CA TRP A 779 3.56 33.44 1.05
C TRP A 779 2.80 33.76 2.34
N SER A 780 1.51 33.44 2.42
CA SER A 780 0.72 33.64 3.63
C SER A 780 -0.05 32.38 4.00
N GLY A 781 -0.19 32.14 5.31
CA GLY A 781 -1.01 31.06 5.84
C GLY A 781 -1.61 31.39 7.20
N THR A 782 -2.76 30.80 7.48
CA THR A 782 -3.47 30.90 8.76
C THR A 782 -3.12 29.69 9.62
N TYR A 783 -2.72 29.91 10.87
CA TYR A 783 -2.37 28.84 11.80
C TYR A 783 -3.19 28.99 13.07
N ALA A 784 -3.57 27.87 13.68
CA ALA A 784 -4.14 27.90 15.01
C ALA A 784 -3.10 28.50 15.99
N ALA A 785 -3.53 29.45 16.81
CA ALA A 785 -2.65 30.14 17.74
C ALA A 785 -2.13 29.20 18.86
N ASP A 786 -1.17 29.70 19.63
CA ASP A 786 -0.62 29.07 20.85
C ASP A 786 0.11 27.75 20.63
N THR A 787 0.39 27.41 19.37
CA THR A 787 1.04 26.15 18.98
C THR A 787 2.38 26.41 18.28
N PRO A 788 3.50 25.78 18.71
CA PRO A 788 4.80 25.92 18.05
C PRO A 788 4.80 25.46 16.59
N LEU A 789 5.31 26.32 15.69
CA LEU A 789 5.44 26.11 14.25
C LEU A 789 6.89 25.83 13.84
N GLU A 790 7.09 24.71 13.15
CA GLU A 790 8.39 24.35 12.57
C GLU A 790 8.58 25.00 11.20
N ILE A 791 9.67 25.76 11.05
CA ILE A 791 10.01 26.46 9.81
C ILE A 791 11.45 26.11 9.44
N THR A 792 11.64 25.78 8.17
CA THR A 792 12.93 25.44 7.58
C THR A 792 13.18 26.35 6.38
N VAL A 793 14.42 26.79 6.20
CA VAL A 793 14.88 27.63 5.08
C VAL A 793 16.08 26.95 4.43
N ASP A 794 16.02 26.76 3.11
CA ASP A 794 17.05 26.05 2.35
C ASP A 794 17.39 24.64 2.91
N GLY A 795 16.40 23.95 3.48
CA GLY A 795 16.54 22.62 4.07
C GLY A 795 17.16 22.57 5.48
N GLU A 796 17.39 23.72 6.13
CA GLU A 796 17.87 23.81 7.51
C GLU A 796 16.88 24.55 8.42
N PRO A 797 16.74 24.19 9.71
CA PRO A 797 15.85 24.89 10.63
C PRO A 797 16.13 26.40 10.66
N ALA A 798 15.08 27.20 10.55
CA ALA A 798 15.21 28.66 10.51
C ALA A 798 15.70 29.22 11.85
N GLU A 799 16.66 30.15 11.81
CA GLU A 799 17.02 30.94 12.99
C GLU A 799 16.08 32.14 13.09
N LEU A 800 15.18 32.12 14.08
CA LEU A 800 14.17 33.15 14.29
C LEU A 800 14.55 34.12 15.41
N SER A 801 14.27 35.42 15.22
CA SER A 801 14.45 36.41 16.29
C SER A 801 13.43 37.53 16.25
N THR A 802 13.02 38.00 17.43
CA THR A 802 12.11 39.14 17.59
C THR A 802 12.52 39.98 18.80
N ASN A 803 12.19 41.28 18.76
CA ASN A 803 12.32 42.19 19.90
C ASN A 803 10.98 42.48 20.56
N ASP A 804 9.91 41.82 20.11
CA ASP A 804 8.56 41.99 20.59
C ASP A 804 8.22 40.88 21.58
N ASP A 805 7.94 41.25 22.83
CA ASP A 805 7.59 40.30 23.89
C ASP A 805 6.23 39.61 23.65
N ALA A 806 5.46 40.03 22.62
CA ALA A 806 4.18 39.44 22.25
C ALA A 806 4.29 38.15 21.40
N VAL A 807 5.47 37.85 20.86
CA VAL A 807 5.73 36.61 20.10
C VAL A 807 6.74 35.76 20.83
N GLU A 808 6.37 34.51 21.07
CA GLU A 808 7.22 33.54 21.75
C GLU A 808 7.93 32.64 20.74
N ILE A 809 9.20 32.33 21.02
CA ILE A 809 9.99 31.33 20.30
C ILE A 809 10.38 30.30 21.34
N ASP A 810 10.06 29.03 21.09
CA ASP A 810 10.29 27.95 22.05
C ASP A 810 11.78 27.55 22.14
N GLU A 811 12.09 26.61 23.02
CA GLU A 811 13.47 26.15 23.23
C GLU A 811 14.06 25.41 22.01
N GLN A 812 13.23 24.97 21.06
CA GLN A 812 13.61 24.33 19.81
C GLN A 812 13.79 25.35 18.66
N GLY A 813 13.51 26.63 18.89
CA GLY A 813 13.59 27.68 17.86
C GLY A 813 12.32 27.81 17.01
N ARG A 814 11.23 27.15 17.40
CA ARG A 814 9.94 27.24 16.71
C ARG A 814 9.17 28.46 17.17
N ILE A 815 8.49 29.12 16.24
CA ILE A 815 7.65 30.27 16.57
C ILE A 815 6.32 29.80 17.14
N ILE A 816 5.82 30.46 18.18
CA ILE A 816 4.48 30.25 18.73
C ILE A 816 3.61 31.44 18.31
N PRO A 817 2.73 31.28 17.30
CA PRO A 817 1.84 32.36 16.86
C PRO A 817 0.83 32.75 17.94
N SER A 818 0.51 34.04 18.06
CA SER A 818 -0.43 34.54 19.07
C SER A 818 -1.48 35.48 18.48
N VAL A 819 -2.70 35.42 19.03
CA VAL A 819 -3.82 36.32 18.67
C VAL A 819 -3.55 37.80 19.03
N ALA A 820 -2.55 38.07 19.88
CA ALA A 820 -2.20 39.42 20.33
C ALA A 820 -1.09 40.09 19.49
N ALA A 821 -0.51 39.37 18.53
CA ALA A 821 0.63 39.84 17.75
C ALA A 821 0.19 40.69 16.55
N ASP A 822 0.78 41.89 16.43
CA ASP A 822 0.82 42.74 15.23
C ASP A 822 2.28 43.17 15.05
N THR A 823 3.10 42.22 14.60
CA THR A 823 4.57 42.33 14.73
C THR A 823 5.33 41.57 13.64
N GLU A 824 6.65 41.74 13.62
CA GLU A 824 7.57 41.14 12.66
C GLU A 824 8.63 40.26 13.37
N VAL A 825 8.86 39.07 12.83
CA VAL A 825 9.94 38.16 13.24
C VAL A 825 10.97 38.08 12.13
N GLU A 826 12.24 38.30 12.46
CA GLU A 826 13.36 38.20 11.51
C GLU A 826 13.76 36.73 11.33
N ILE A 827 13.97 36.33 10.08
CA ILE A 827 14.46 35.01 9.67
C ILE A 827 15.90 35.17 9.20
N THR A 828 16.82 34.42 9.79
CA THR A 828 18.21 34.33 9.30
C THR A 828 18.53 32.93 8.80
N ASP A 829 19.34 32.85 7.74
CA ASP A 829 19.84 31.59 7.19
C ASP A 829 20.90 30.96 8.11
N SER A 830 21.35 29.75 7.77
CA SER A 830 22.39 29.02 8.51
C SER A 830 23.76 29.72 8.54
N ASN A 831 23.97 30.78 7.76
CA ASN A 831 25.17 31.62 7.78
C ASN A 831 25.01 32.88 8.65
N GLY A 832 23.81 33.10 9.21
CA GLY A 832 23.46 34.30 9.97
C GLY A 832 23.22 35.53 9.10
N GLU A 833 22.94 35.36 7.80
CA GLU A 833 22.47 36.41 6.90
C GLU A 833 20.94 36.48 6.92
N SER A 834 20.37 37.67 6.67
CA SER A 834 18.91 37.85 6.58
C SER A 834 18.36 37.02 5.43
N ALA A 835 17.43 36.13 5.74
CA ALA A 835 16.72 35.29 4.77
C ALA A 835 15.30 35.80 4.50
N GLY A 836 14.71 36.56 5.42
CA GLY A 836 13.36 37.10 5.27
C GLY A 836 12.76 37.62 6.59
N VAL A 837 11.48 37.96 6.55
CA VAL A 837 10.69 38.32 7.74
C VAL A 837 9.32 37.65 7.73
N ILE A 838 8.79 37.36 8.92
CA ILE A 838 7.42 36.87 9.13
C ILE A 838 6.61 38.00 9.75
N GLN A 839 5.58 38.47 9.05
CA GLN A 839 4.55 39.36 9.59
C GLN A 839 3.44 38.53 10.22
N ILE A 840 3.02 38.88 11.43
CA ILE A 840 2.03 38.11 12.20
C ILE A 840 0.89 39.01 12.59
N THR A 841 -0.33 38.57 12.28
CA THR A 841 -1.57 39.21 12.71
C THR A 841 -2.51 38.19 13.35
N GLY A 842 -3.04 38.51 14.53
CA GLY A 842 -3.89 37.63 15.30
C GLY A 842 -5.39 37.92 15.17
N GLU A 843 -6.22 36.88 15.18
CA GLU A 843 -7.68 36.96 15.26
C GLU A 843 -8.18 36.06 16.40
N LYS A 844 -8.70 36.68 17.47
CA LYS A 844 -9.23 35.97 18.63
C LYS A 844 -10.61 35.39 18.33
N VAL A 845 -10.87 34.16 18.79
CA VAL A 845 -12.19 33.51 18.73
C VAL A 845 -12.84 33.57 20.11
N GLU A 846 -14.05 34.14 20.19
CA GLU A 846 -14.81 34.14 21.45
C GLU A 846 -15.47 32.77 21.69
N LYS A 847 -15.40 32.26 22.91
CA LYS A 847 -15.89 30.91 23.29
C LYS A 847 -16.84 31.00 24.46
N GLU A 848 -18.02 30.37 24.35
CA GLU A 848 -19.04 30.33 25.40
C GLU A 848 -19.54 28.90 25.66
N ASN A 849 -20.06 28.66 26.87
CA ASN A 849 -20.75 27.42 27.23
C ASN A 849 -22.21 27.75 27.57
N ILE A 850 -23.15 27.15 26.86
CA ILE A 850 -24.58 27.43 26.97
C ILE A 850 -25.29 26.15 27.39
N THR A 851 -26.24 26.25 28.31
CA THR A 851 -27.12 25.14 28.68
C THR A 851 -28.56 25.52 28.33
N LEU A 852 -29.23 24.69 27.53
CA LEU A 852 -30.61 24.90 27.07
C LEU A 852 -31.49 23.72 27.46
N GLU A 853 -32.76 23.96 27.76
CA GLU A 853 -33.76 22.90 27.87
C GLU A 853 -34.32 22.53 26.48
N ALA A 854 -34.68 21.26 26.26
CA ALA A 854 -35.35 20.85 25.02
C ALA A 854 -36.65 21.65 24.81
N GLY A 855 -36.75 22.34 23.67
CA GLY A 855 -37.79 23.31 23.32
C GLY A 855 -37.45 24.77 23.63
N GLU A 856 -36.29 25.06 24.21
CA GLU A 856 -35.79 26.42 24.44
C GLU A 856 -35.20 27.02 23.16
N GLU A 857 -35.49 28.29 22.92
CA GLU A 857 -34.92 29.08 21.82
C GLU A 857 -33.89 30.06 22.40
N TRP A 858 -32.67 30.02 21.85
CA TRP A 858 -31.55 30.85 22.25
C TRP A 858 -31.17 31.83 21.14
N ASN A 859 -31.04 33.13 21.44
CA ASN A 859 -30.60 34.13 20.49
C ASN A 859 -29.08 34.26 20.52
N TRP A 860 -28.40 33.40 19.75
CA TRP A 860 -26.94 33.35 19.71
C TRP A 860 -26.32 34.64 19.17
N GLN A 861 -26.98 35.34 18.23
CA GLN A 861 -26.41 36.54 17.60
C GLN A 861 -26.33 37.72 18.58
N GLU A 862 -27.37 37.92 19.38
CA GLU A 862 -27.39 38.96 20.42
C GLU A 862 -26.41 38.63 21.55
N GLU A 863 -26.35 37.37 21.98
CA GLU A 863 -25.54 36.97 23.13
C GLU A 863 -24.05 36.87 22.81
N LEU A 864 -23.67 36.48 21.59
CA LEU A 864 -22.27 36.42 21.15
C LEU A 864 -21.78 37.75 20.54
N GLU A 865 -22.63 38.79 20.48
CA GLU A 865 -22.33 40.11 19.91
C GLU A 865 -21.81 40.07 18.44
N THR A 866 -22.38 39.20 17.60
CA THR A 866 -21.91 38.91 16.22
C THR A 866 -22.85 39.46 15.13
N ASP A 867 -23.06 40.78 15.11
CA ASP A 867 -23.90 41.46 14.10
C ASP A 867 -23.42 41.19 12.66
N GLY A 868 -24.27 40.59 11.82
CA GLY A 868 -23.96 40.30 10.41
C GLY A 868 -23.28 38.95 10.15
N ALA A 869 -23.08 38.15 11.19
CA ALA A 869 -22.59 36.78 11.09
C ALA A 869 -23.70 35.78 10.72
N TYR A 870 -23.29 34.56 10.34
CA TYR A 870 -24.15 33.38 10.29
C TYR A 870 -23.57 32.28 11.19
N ALA A 871 -24.39 31.30 11.57
CA ALA A 871 -23.96 30.23 12.45
C ALA A 871 -24.43 28.84 11.98
N SER A 872 -23.73 27.82 12.46
CA SER A 872 -23.86 26.42 12.04
C SER A 872 -23.61 25.47 13.20
N ILE A 873 -24.17 24.26 13.11
CA ILE A 873 -24.05 23.19 14.12
C ILE A 873 -23.70 21.85 13.45
N SER A 874 -23.13 20.94 14.24
CA SER A 874 -22.66 19.63 13.74
C SER A 874 -23.77 18.58 13.59
N ASN A 875 -24.81 18.64 14.40
CA ASN A 875 -25.91 17.68 14.48
C ASN A 875 -27.28 18.38 14.47
N ALA A 876 -27.85 18.50 13.27
CA ALA A 876 -29.19 19.04 13.05
C ALA A 876 -30.32 18.30 13.80
N GLY A 877 -30.07 17.10 14.32
CA GLY A 877 -31.04 16.37 15.15
C GLY A 877 -31.14 16.86 16.60
N LEU A 878 -30.19 17.67 17.06
CA LEU A 878 -30.18 18.26 18.40
C LEU A 878 -30.89 19.62 18.45
N GLY A 879 -30.96 20.32 17.32
CA GLY A 879 -31.73 21.55 17.21
C GLY A 879 -31.71 22.17 15.81
N GLU A 880 -32.55 23.19 15.62
CA GLU A 880 -32.67 23.91 14.35
C GLU A 880 -32.05 25.31 14.44
N MET A 881 -31.26 25.67 13.43
CA MET A 881 -30.72 27.01 13.24
C MET A 881 -31.69 27.88 12.44
N ASN A 882 -32.01 29.06 12.98
CA ASN A 882 -32.67 30.16 12.27
C ASN A 882 -31.72 31.37 12.23
N ASN A 883 -31.98 32.34 11.33
CA ASN A 883 -31.09 33.46 11.03
C ASN A 883 -30.34 34.08 12.23
N ASP A 884 -30.99 34.23 13.38
CA ASP A 884 -30.44 34.81 14.62
C ASP A 884 -30.70 33.96 15.88
N THR A 885 -31.32 32.78 15.75
CA THR A 885 -31.66 31.91 16.88
C THR A 885 -31.31 30.44 16.65
N PHE A 886 -31.07 29.72 17.75
CA PHE A 886 -30.96 28.27 17.80
C PHE A 886 -32.10 27.72 18.65
N THR A 887 -32.87 26.75 18.13
CA THR A 887 -33.93 26.08 18.89
C THR A 887 -33.48 24.69 19.27
N ALA A 888 -33.34 24.44 20.57
CA ALA A 888 -33.00 23.13 21.09
C ALA A 888 -34.18 22.16 20.91
N GLU A 889 -33.95 20.99 20.31
CA GLU A 889 -35.01 20.00 20.03
C GLU A 889 -34.86 18.71 20.84
N ALA A 890 -33.62 18.24 21.03
CA ALA A 890 -33.35 16.99 21.73
C ALA A 890 -32.14 17.12 22.65
N ALA A 891 -32.16 16.38 23.76
CA ALA A 891 -31.03 16.36 24.68
C ALA A 891 -29.76 15.80 24.01
N GLY A 892 -28.63 16.44 24.32
CA GLY A 892 -27.33 16.13 23.75
C GLY A 892 -26.39 17.32 23.87
N ASP A 893 -25.14 17.12 23.46
CA ASP A 893 -24.13 18.18 23.41
C ASP A 893 -23.84 18.53 21.94
N GLU A 894 -23.65 19.81 21.66
CA GLU A 894 -23.46 20.35 20.33
C GLU A 894 -22.43 21.49 20.32
N LEU A 895 -21.75 21.69 19.20
CA LEU A 895 -20.90 22.85 18.96
C LEU A 895 -21.53 23.77 17.91
N LEU A 896 -21.87 24.99 18.33
CA LEU A 896 -22.26 26.07 17.43
C LEU A 896 -21.04 26.89 17.03
N THR A 897 -20.88 27.09 15.73
CA THR A 897 -19.80 27.87 15.11
C THR A 897 -20.40 29.11 14.45
N VAL A 898 -19.79 30.29 14.67
CA VAL A 898 -20.24 31.58 14.14
C VAL A 898 -19.21 32.16 13.20
N HIS A 899 -19.64 32.55 12.00
CA HIS A 899 -18.81 32.95 10.88
C HIS A 899 -19.07 34.40 10.46
N ASN A 900 -18.03 35.11 10.03
CA ASN A 900 -18.16 36.46 9.48
C ASN A 900 -18.48 36.46 7.96
N GLU A 901 -18.46 37.63 7.31
CA GLU A 901 -18.74 37.76 5.86
C GLU A 901 -17.66 37.14 4.95
N ASP A 902 -16.49 36.81 5.50
CA ASP A 902 -15.37 36.15 4.82
C ASP A 902 -15.28 34.66 5.21
N ASP A 903 -16.39 34.08 5.73
CA ASP A 903 -16.55 32.69 6.18
C ASP A 903 -15.57 32.24 7.30
N LYS A 904 -14.85 33.18 7.92
CA LYS A 904 -13.99 32.88 9.07
C LYS A 904 -14.79 32.76 10.37
N VAL A 905 -14.44 31.76 11.17
CA VAL A 905 -15.03 31.60 12.50
C VAL A 905 -14.52 32.69 13.45
N ILE A 906 -15.45 33.41 14.05
CA ILE A 906 -15.17 34.52 14.99
C ILE A 906 -15.67 34.24 16.40
N ALA A 907 -16.60 33.30 16.55
CA ALA A 907 -17.10 32.87 17.85
C ALA A 907 -17.59 31.42 17.81
N MET A 908 -17.62 30.78 18.98
CA MET A 908 -18.04 29.39 19.17
C MET A 908 -18.82 29.25 20.48
N ALA A 909 -19.81 28.35 20.51
CA ALA A 909 -20.54 28.02 21.72
C ALA A 909 -20.76 26.51 21.85
N ARG A 910 -20.30 25.91 22.95
CA ARG A 910 -20.70 24.54 23.30
C ARG A 910 -22.06 24.59 23.96
N ILE A 911 -23.04 23.95 23.34
CA ILE A 911 -24.42 23.93 23.77
C ILE A 911 -24.72 22.56 24.38
N GLN A 912 -25.04 22.54 25.66
CA GLN A 912 -25.58 21.38 26.34
C GLN A 912 -27.10 21.48 26.38
N ILE A 913 -27.79 20.58 25.70
CA ILE A 913 -29.24 20.49 25.70
C ILE A 913 -29.65 19.42 26.69
N ILE A 914 -30.45 19.80 27.68
CA ILE A 914 -31.03 18.89 28.67
C ILE A 914 -32.50 18.66 28.35
N ASP A 915 -33.00 17.44 28.58
CA ASP A 915 -34.43 17.13 28.55
C ASP A 915 -34.88 16.87 29.99
N PRO A 916 -35.41 17.88 30.71
CA PRO A 916 -35.76 17.76 32.12
C PRO A 916 -36.85 16.71 32.38
N ALA A 917 -37.60 16.28 31.36
CA ALA A 917 -38.60 15.24 31.47
C ALA A 917 -38.03 13.82 31.47
N LYS A 918 -36.78 13.61 31.02
CA LYS A 918 -36.11 12.29 30.96
C LYS A 918 -35.03 12.05 32.01
N GLU A 919 -34.66 13.05 32.81
CA GLU A 919 -33.65 12.86 33.85
C GLU A 919 -34.24 12.24 35.13
N ALA A 920 -33.61 11.18 35.63
CA ALA A 920 -33.99 10.53 36.89
C ALA A 920 -33.66 11.43 38.10
N ARG A 921 -34.60 11.55 39.04
CA ARG A 921 -34.42 12.39 40.24
C ARG A 921 -33.84 11.56 41.38
N VAL A 922 -32.60 11.85 41.79
CA VAL A 922 -31.96 11.14 42.91
C VAL A 922 -32.16 11.88 44.24
N TYR A 923 -32.92 11.27 45.15
CA TYR A 923 -33.09 11.68 46.54
C TYR A 923 -32.09 10.95 47.43
N ASN A 924 -31.41 11.66 48.33
CA ASN A 924 -30.53 11.03 49.31
C ASN A 924 -31.24 10.78 50.64
N GLU A 925 -30.57 10.11 51.58
CA GLU A 925 -31.01 9.85 52.94
C GLU A 925 -31.45 11.11 53.71
N GLY A 926 -30.86 12.27 53.40
CA GLY A 926 -31.23 13.57 53.99
C GLY A 926 -32.38 14.32 53.30
N HIS A 927 -32.98 13.76 52.24
CA HIS A 927 -33.96 14.48 51.42
C HIS A 927 -35.26 14.75 52.20
N PRO A 928 -35.91 15.92 52.09
CA PRO A 928 -37.14 16.25 52.83
C PRO A 928 -38.33 15.30 52.60
N ALA A 929 -38.29 14.52 51.51
CA ALA A 929 -39.31 13.52 51.20
C ALA A 929 -39.13 12.20 51.96
N ALA A 930 -37.94 11.95 52.54
CA ALA A 930 -37.65 10.81 53.39
C ALA A 930 -38.01 11.12 54.86
N GLN A 931 -38.86 10.30 55.45
CA GLN A 931 -39.27 10.40 56.85
C GLN A 931 -38.89 9.12 57.58
N TYR A 932 -38.15 9.27 58.67
CA TYR A 932 -37.66 8.16 59.47
C TYR A 932 -38.49 7.97 60.73
N GLU A 933 -38.89 6.73 61.00
CA GLU A 933 -39.47 6.29 62.28
C GLU A 933 -38.49 5.29 62.93
N GLY A 934 -38.18 5.49 64.22
CA GLY A 934 -37.21 4.66 64.95
C GLY A 934 -35.87 5.34 65.24
N MET A 935 -34.82 4.57 65.50
CA MET A 935 -33.47 5.07 65.82
C MET A 935 -32.49 4.71 64.70
N TRP A 936 -32.12 5.71 63.91
CA TRP A 936 -31.17 5.60 62.81
C TRP A 936 -29.84 6.27 63.18
N GLU A 937 -28.73 5.62 62.86
CA GLU A 937 -27.37 6.09 63.10
C GLU A 937 -26.72 6.52 61.77
N GLU A 938 -25.96 7.61 61.78
CA GLU A 938 -25.22 8.10 60.61
C GLU A 938 -23.96 7.26 60.36
N SER A 939 -23.61 7.11 59.07
CA SER A 939 -22.41 6.45 58.57
C SER A 939 -21.75 7.34 57.52
N GLU A 940 -20.60 7.92 57.85
CA GLU A 940 -19.81 8.74 56.93
C GLU A 940 -18.81 7.87 56.16
N ASN A 941 -18.86 7.94 54.82
CA ASN A 941 -17.91 7.30 53.90
C ASN A 941 -18.04 7.93 52.52
N ASP A 942 -16.94 8.39 51.92
CA ASP A 942 -16.92 9.04 50.60
C ASP A 942 -17.46 8.14 49.47
N SER A 943 -17.56 6.83 49.69
CA SER A 943 -18.18 5.89 48.73
C SER A 943 -19.71 5.84 48.78
N HIS A 944 -20.35 6.42 49.79
CA HIS A 944 -21.81 6.62 49.81
C HIS A 944 -22.21 7.79 48.89
N HIS A 945 -23.46 7.83 48.45
CA HIS A 945 -23.97 8.94 47.67
C HIS A 945 -23.92 10.24 48.51
N LYS A 946 -23.17 11.25 48.04
CA LYS A 946 -22.82 12.49 48.77
C LYS A 946 -22.01 12.29 50.07
N GLY A 947 -21.39 11.12 50.25
CA GLY A 947 -20.43 10.87 51.33
C GLY A 947 -21.02 10.43 52.67
N SER A 948 -22.34 10.24 52.77
CA SER A 948 -23.03 9.78 53.98
C SER A 948 -24.20 8.85 53.69
N ALA A 949 -24.54 8.02 54.68
CA ALA A 949 -25.73 7.19 54.71
C ALA A 949 -26.25 7.11 56.14
N VAL A 950 -27.46 6.58 56.34
CA VAL A 950 -27.97 6.22 57.67
C VAL A 950 -28.27 4.74 57.74
N PHE A 951 -28.18 4.13 58.92
CA PHE A 951 -28.54 2.73 59.11
C PHE A 951 -29.28 2.48 60.42
N SER A 952 -30.07 1.41 60.44
CA SER A 952 -30.63 0.86 61.69
C SER A 952 -30.41 -0.65 61.76
N GLU A 953 -30.34 -1.15 62.99
CA GLU A 953 -30.26 -2.57 63.37
C GLU A 953 -31.52 -3.03 64.13
N THR A 954 -32.45 -2.10 64.38
CA THR A 954 -33.61 -2.32 65.26
C THR A 954 -34.79 -2.79 64.43
N ALA A 955 -35.28 -4.00 64.73
CA ALA A 955 -36.47 -4.54 64.09
C ALA A 955 -37.68 -3.59 64.28
N GLY A 956 -38.31 -3.21 63.17
CA GLY A 956 -39.47 -2.32 63.12
C GLY A 956 -39.14 -0.83 62.95
N ASP A 957 -37.86 -0.44 62.87
CA ASP A 957 -37.50 0.90 62.40
C ASP A 957 -37.80 1.02 60.90
N GLN A 958 -38.28 2.18 60.47
CA GLN A 958 -38.80 2.40 59.12
C GLN A 958 -38.29 3.71 58.53
N ILE A 959 -38.21 3.74 57.21
CA ILE A 959 -38.18 4.96 56.41
C ILE A 959 -39.33 4.92 55.42
N GLU A 960 -40.03 6.04 55.31
CA GLU A 960 -41.05 6.28 54.29
C GLU A 960 -40.54 7.38 53.36
N ILE A 961 -40.51 7.13 52.05
CA ILE A 961 -40.15 8.12 51.04
C ILE A 961 -41.30 8.35 50.07
N THR A 962 -41.76 9.60 50.01
CA THR A 962 -42.81 10.02 49.07
C THR A 962 -42.17 10.56 47.79
N PHE A 963 -42.62 10.11 46.63
CA PHE A 963 -42.11 10.54 45.32
C PHE A 963 -43.25 10.75 44.32
N GLU A 964 -42.94 11.39 43.20
CA GLU A 964 -43.87 11.59 42.07
C GLU A 964 -43.18 11.11 40.79
N GLY A 965 -43.75 10.08 40.16
CA GLY A 965 -43.19 9.42 38.96
C GLY A 965 -43.79 8.03 38.74
N THR A 966 -43.31 7.32 37.72
CA THR A 966 -43.77 5.97 37.33
C THR A 966 -43.00 4.83 38.00
N GLY A 967 -41.96 5.14 38.78
CA GLY A 967 -41.19 4.13 39.52
C GLY A 967 -40.18 4.73 40.49
N ILE A 968 -39.56 3.87 41.29
CA ILE A 968 -38.48 4.24 42.22
C ILE A 968 -37.50 3.08 42.40
N ARG A 969 -36.23 3.42 42.55
CA ARG A 969 -35.15 2.50 42.84
C ARG A 969 -34.43 2.90 44.11
N TRP A 970 -34.17 1.94 45.00
CA TRP A 970 -33.33 2.14 46.19
C TRP A 970 -31.89 1.71 45.89
N LEU A 971 -30.98 2.67 45.94
CA LEU A 971 -29.54 2.47 45.83
C LEU A 971 -28.94 2.45 47.23
N GLY A 972 -28.15 1.43 47.55
CA GLY A 972 -27.61 1.26 48.89
C GLY A 972 -26.37 0.40 48.99
N PHE A 973 -26.02 0.08 50.23
CA PHE A 973 -24.80 -0.64 50.57
C PHE A 973 -25.07 -2.12 50.77
N LYS A 974 -24.35 -2.98 50.03
CA LYS A 974 -24.25 -4.41 50.33
C LYS A 974 -22.94 -4.73 51.01
N GLY A 975 -22.96 -5.60 52.01
CA GLY A 975 -21.73 -5.94 52.72
C GLY A 975 -21.90 -6.95 53.86
N PRO A 976 -20.79 -7.31 54.52
CA PRO A 976 -20.77 -8.43 55.46
C PRO A 976 -21.45 -8.13 56.80
N THR A 977 -21.94 -6.91 57.01
CA THR A 977 -22.67 -6.47 58.22
C THR A 977 -24.17 -6.25 57.97
N GLN A 978 -24.63 -6.52 56.75
CA GLN A 978 -25.97 -6.13 56.33
C GLN A 978 -27.04 -7.18 56.67
N GLY A 979 -28.26 -6.71 56.87
CA GLY A 979 -29.45 -7.47 57.22
C GLY A 979 -30.52 -7.44 56.13
N ILE A 980 -31.74 -7.76 56.53
CA ILE A 980 -32.89 -7.90 55.62
C ILE A 980 -33.90 -6.77 55.89
N ALA A 981 -34.54 -6.26 54.84
CA ALA A 981 -35.57 -5.24 54.91
C ALA A 981 -36.84 -5.65 54.17
N ASP A 982 -38.01 -5.30 54.68
CA ASP A 982 -39.29 -5.43 53.98
C ASP A 982 -39.61 -4.14 53.22
N ILE A 983 -40.08 -4.27 51.98
CA ILE A 983 -40.43 -3.15 51.09
C ILE A 983 -41.94 -3.13 50.86
N GLU A 984 -42.55 -1.96 51.05
CA GLU A 984 -43.95 -1.69 50.69
C GLU A 984 -44.03 -0.49 49.73
N ILE A 985 -44.97 -0.52 48.79
CA ILE A 985 -45.37 0.62 47.94
C ILE A 985 -46.83 0.92 48.18
N ASP A 986 -47.15 2.17 48.49
CA ASP A 986 -48.51 2.65 48.79
C ASP A 986 -49.25 1.81 49.84
N GLY A 987 -48.48 1.23 50.77
CA GLY A 987 -48.97 0.35 51.84
C GLY A 987 -49.26 -1.09 51.44
N GLU A 988 -48.91 -1.51 50.22
CA GLU A 988 -48.92 -2.90 49.79
C GLU A 988 -47.51 -3.50 49.80
N ALA A 989 -47.37 -4.70 50.38
CA ALA A 989 -46.08 -5.38 50.45
C ALA A 989 -45.59 -5.82 49.06
N VAL A 990 -44.36 -5.47 48.73
CA VAL A 990 -43.71 -5.75 47.44
C VAL A 990 -42.77 -6.94 47.56
N GLU A 991 -41.68 -6.79 48.30
CA GLU A 991 -40.68 -7.84 48.48
C GLU A 991 -39.85 -7.68 49.76
N GLU A 992 -39.11 -8.73 50.10
CA GLU A 992 -38.12 -8.75 51.17
C GLU A 992 -36.72 -8.72 50.54
N VAL A 993 -35.90 -7.74 50.93
CA VAL A 993 -34.59 -7.45 50.30
C VAL A 993 -33.45 -7.84 51.25
N ASP A 994 -32.64 -8.80 50.82
CA ASP A 994 -31.40 -9.18 51.50
C ASP A 994 -30.22 -8.33 51.01
N THR A 995 -29.73 -7.48 51.91
CA THR A 995 -28.63 -6.54 51.63
C THR A 995 -27.25 -7.15 51.96
N PHE A 996 -27.17 -8.41 52.37
CA PHE A 996 -25.90 -9.10 52.62
C PHE A 996 -25.06 -9.33 51.35
N ALA A 997 -23.75 -9.09 51.48
CA ALA A 997 -22.74 -9.56 50.53
C ALA A 997 -21.45 -9.92 51.28
N LYS A 998 -20.63 -10.81 50.71
CA LYS A 998 -19.35 -11.23 51.32
C LYS A 998 -18.32 -10.09 51.34
N GLU A 999 -18.37 -9.23 50.33
CA GLU A 999 -17.51 -8.05 50.16
C GLU A 999 -18.37 -6.80 50.16
N SER A 1000 -17.79 -5.67 50.57
CA SER A 1000 -18.47 -4.39 50.66
C SER A 1000 -18.60 -3.76 49.28
N SER A 1001 -19.80 -3.31 48.91
CA SER A 1001 -20.07 -2.57 47.68
C SER A 1001 -21.13 -1.50 47.91
N PHE A 1002 -20.85 -0.28 47.44
CA PHE A 1002 -21.69 0.90 47.62
C PHE A 1002 -22.49 1.22 46.35
N ASN A 1003 -23.50 2.10 46.46
CA ASN A 1003 -24.36 2.55 45.36
C ASN A 1003 -24.92 1.39 44.50
N ARG A 1004 -25.31 0.29 45.14
CA ARG A 1004 -25.90 -0.86 44.45
C ARG A 1004 -27.41 -0.76 44.48
N GLU A 1005 -28.03 -1.06 43.35
CA GLU A 1005 -29.46 -1.32 43.29
C GLU A 1005 -29.82 -2.47 44.23
N LEU A 1006 -30.64 -2.15 45.24
CA LEU A 1006 -31.15 -3.11 46.21
C LEU A 1006 -32.54 -3.61 45.82
N VAL A 1007 -33.36 -2.71 45.28
CA VAL A 1007 -34.68 -2.97 44.71
C VAL A 1007 -35.02 -1.87 43.71
N SER A 1008 -35.71 -2.22 42.65
CA SER A 1008 -36.29 -1.31 41.67
C SER A 1008 -37.76 -1.67 41.47
N ILE A 1009 -38.62 -0.66 41.48
CA ILE A 1009 -40.06 -0.80 41.30
C ILE A 1009 -40.47 0.10 40.14
N ASP A 1010 -41.01 -0.51 39.11
CA ASP A 1010 -41.40 0.11 37.84
C ASP A 1010 -42.89 -0.12 37.55
N GLY A 1011 -43.42 0.61 36.55
CA GLY A 1011 -44.77 0.42 36.04
C GLY A 1011 -45.89 0.93 36.96
N LEU A 1012 -45.61 1.90 37.84
CA LEU A 1012 -46.63 2.62 38.61
C LEU A 1012 -47.38 3.61 37.70
N GLU A 1013 -48.63 3.93 38.03
CA GLU A 1013 -49.36 4.98 37.32
C GLU A 1013 -48.71 6.35 37.60
N GLU A 1014 -48.48 7.18 36.57
CA GLU A 1014 -47.89 8.51 36.78
C GLU A 1014 -48.65 9.31 37.86
N GLY A 1015 -47.95 9.62 38.95
CA GLY A 1015 -48.54 10.27 40.11
C GLY A 1015 -47.69 10.16 41.38
N GLN A 1016 -48.29 10.55 42.50
CA GLN A 1016 -47.62 10.55 43.80
C GLN A 1016 -47.70 9.17 44.47
N HIS A 1017 -46.56 8.60 44.82
CA HIS A 1017 -46.39 7.30 45.45
C HIS A 1017 -45.57 7.39 46.73
N THR A 1018 -45.62 6.33 47.53
CA THR A 1018 -44.86 6.22 48.78
C THR A 1018 -44.21 4.85 48.92
N MET A 1019 -42.88 4.82 49.11
CA MET A 1019 -42.12 3.61 49.42
C MET A 1019 -41.76 3.56 50.89
N THR A 1020 -42.06 2.43 51.54
CA THR A 1020 -41.71 2.19 52.94
C THR A 1020 -40.72 1.03 53.03
N ILE A 1021 -39.57 1.28 53.67
CA ILE A 1021 -38.56 0.27 53.95
C ILE A 1021 -38.56 0.02 55.45
N THR A 1022 -38.80 -1.23 55.85
CA THR A 1022 -38.84 -1.65 57.24
C THR A 1022 -37.69 -2.58 57.57
N VAL A 1023 -36.92 -2.26 58.61
CA VAL A 1023 -35.86 -3.14 59.11
C VAL A 1023 -36.49 -4.35 59.79
N THR A 1024 -36.27 -5.56 59.26
CA THR A 1024 -36.88 -6.77 59.83
C THR A 1024 -36.14 -7.22 61.10
N GLY A 1025 -34.88 -6.80 61.23
CA GLY A 1025 -33.95 -7.27 62.24
C GLY A 1025 -33.42 -8.69 61.97
N GLU A 1026 -33.80 -9.30 60.85
CA GLU A 1026 -33.29 -10.58 60.39
C GLU A 1026 -31.99 -10.41 59.59
N LYS A 1027 -31.22 -11.49 59.46
CA LYS A 1027 -29.98 -11.53 58.69
C LYS A 1027 -29.65 -12.95 58.27
N GLN A 1028 -28.84 -13.07 57.22
CA GLN A 1028 -28.20 -14.34 56.87
C GLN A 1028 -27.29 -14.84 58.00
N GLU A 1029 -27.19 -16.16 58.18
CA GLU A 1029 -26.32 -16.77 59.20
C GLU A 1029 -24.85 -16.33 59.06
N LYS A 1030 -24.43 -16.04 57.83
CA LYS A 1030 -23.07 -15.60 57.49
C LYS A 1030 -22.84 -14.10 57.68
N SER A 1031 -23.89 -13.31 57.90
CA SER A 1031 -23.75 -11.87 58.13
C SER A 1031 -23.28 -11.60 59.55
N ASN A 1032 -22.37 -10.65 59.71
CA ASN A 1032 -21.83 -10.23 60.99
C ASN A 1032 -22.84 -9.39 61.80
N ASN A 1033 -23.78 -8.71 61.14
CA ASN A 1033 -24.81 -7.90 61.77
C ASN A 1033 -26.11 -7.85 60.93
N ASN A 1034 -27.14 -7.15 61.37
CA ASN A 1034 -28.43 -7.02 60.69
C ASN A 1034 -28.72 -5.56 60.26
N ARG A 1035 -27.68 -4.81 59.88
CA ARG A 1035 -27.82 -3.40 59.49
C ARG A 1035 -28.56 -3.28 58.17
N VAL A 1036 -29.45 -2.31 58.08
CA VAL A 1036 -30.03 -1.85 56.81
C VAL A 1036 -29.59 -0.42 56.59
N HIS A 1037 -28.81 -0.15 55.53
CA HIS A 1037 -28.33 1.19 55.19
C HIS A 1037 -29.22 1.85 54.15
N ILE A 1038 -29.66 3.07 54.42
CA ILE A 1038 -30.32 3.97 53.47
C ILE A 1038 -29.28 4.98 52.97
N ASP A 1039 -29.09 5.00 51.65
CA ASP A 1039 -28.10 5.81 50.97
C ASP A 1039 -28.80 6.78 50.01
N SER A 1040 -29.37 6.29 48.90
CA SER A 1040 -30.16 7.12 47.97
C SER A 1040 -31.30 6.37 47.28
N PHE A 1041 -32.18 7.14 46.68
CA PHE A 1041 -33.35 6.70 45.95
C PHE A 1041 -33.40 7.42 44.61
N GLU A 1042 -33.57 6.70 43.52
CA GLU A 1042 -33.69 7.24 42.16
C GLU A 1042 -35.16 7.11 41.74
N VAL A 1043 -35.84 8.24 41.51
CA VAL A 1043 -37.22 8.27 40.99
C VAL A 1043 -37.18 8.15 39.48
N LEU A 1044 -37.95 7.20 38.95
CA LEU A 1044 -38.10 6.94 37.53
C LEU A 1044 -39.33 7.70 36.99
N GLN A 1045 -39.21 8.29 35.82
CA GLN A 1045 -40.30 8.90 35.05
C GLN A 1045 -40.27 8.32 33.61
N GLU A 1046 -41.43 8.28 32.94
CA GLU A 1046 -41.53 7.78 31.55
C GLU A 1046 -40.96 8.75 30.52
#